data_AF-A0A4Q5NNN0-F1
#
_entry.id   AF-A0A4Q5NNN0-F1
#
_cell.length_a   1.000
_cell.length_b   1.000
_cell.length_c   1.000
_cell.angle_alpha   90.00
_cell.angle_beta   90.00
_cell.angle_gamma   90.00
#
_symmetry.space_group_name_H-M   'P 1'
#
loop_
_entity.id
_entity.type
_entity.pdbx_description
1 polymer ?
#
loop_
_entity_poly.entity_id
_entity_poly.type
_entity_poly.pdbx_seq_one_letter_code
_entity_poly.pdbx_strand_id
1 'polypeptide(L)'
;MNRITILGTATFFALVPALHAFAQDTEGLLREFRGETPAQTRDAARWQSDFGLVLNSLLPDLGGTDLGRRAQAENSWERVVLRASRPGAETERLAVVNAMLPKLGADTPLSTRLWLLKMLEWSGRAEIVAPLVPLLSDTDPQIQERARRALANNSAPQAGEGLRTALVASKDPAQQMALINELGFRRDAVNSTLVSKYLLSTDMGVVAQAVTALGTIGTPDALKSLSDFEKKAPAALKPKVVDALLESAERAVRESRLKEAAPVYVALYTPTSTEYVQMAALRGLVLVRGSNALPQLTKAFNSDDERLRAHAARMTLLIPGPNGTAALGKVLPTLVPRGQELLIDTLAERGDASAKAAISPLRSSASDEVRTAAVGAIGYLGDASDTTSLLKTAALDKPEREAARTALSILGRAKNDRPQVEASLVAAIGSPDDTVRFEAIHALATRRSGEATPQLVGALTAPETVANEAARALGEVSTPATVPTLLAWMQKGGSNSTGEKAIMAIYRRSDKATLSDAPLLQVLETPTLAPALRTTTYKLLGFLNTPTAFGRVEAATHDTNEAVQDIAIRSLADWPGDNAIPALLVLSKSAPKPNQSILALRGIARLTSQSGKPANEKLDIVRTAMDAATRDEEKQLLLGTLGDIKTLEAIRTAEPFLANDNLKGAAAETVLRIGRDLRDQPLKDARPVFEKALAATQNENTQRDLREQIKRAS
;
A
#
# COMPACT_ATOMS: atom_id res chain seq x y z
N MET A 1 -15.10 -48.78 93.72
CA MET A 1 -15.90 -47.88 94.57
C MET A 1 -15.88 -46.47 93.97
N ASN A 2 -17.03 -46.03 93.46
CA ASN A 2 -17.59 -44.68 93.31
C ASN A 2 -16.77 -43.41 92.97
N ARG A 3 -17.25 -42.78 91.88
CA ARG A 3 -17.61 -41.35 91.61
C ARG A 3 -16.57 -40.34 91.08
N ILE A 4 -16.64 -40.14 89.75
CA ILE A 4 -16.91 -38.90 88.96
C ILE A 4 -16.81 -37.55 89.72
N THR A 5 -16.04 -36.58 89.16
CA THR A 5 -16.52 -35.23 88.73
C THR A 5 -15.60 -34.59 87.67
N ILE A 6 -16.22 -34.03 86.62
CA ILE A 6 -15.70 -33.24 85.50
C ILE A 6 -15.59 -31.75 85.90
N LEU A 7 -14.57 -31.01 85.42
CA LEU A 7 -14.57 -29.58 85.03
C LEU A 7 -13.15 -29.22 84.54
N GLY A 8 -12.85 -28.56 83.42
CA GLY A 8 -13.64 -27.96 82.35
C GLY A 8 -12.65 -27.44 81.29
N THR A 9 -12.93 -27.74 80.03
CA THR A 9 -12.29 -27.22 78.82
C THR A 9 -12.67 -25.75 78.61
N ALA A 10 -11.72 -24.82 78.70
CA ALA A 10 -11.96 -23.42 78.34
C ALA A 10 -10.66 -22.67 77.98
N THR A 11 -9.95 -23.09 76.92
CA THR A 11 -8.89 -22.23 76.32
C THR A 11 -8.58 -22.49 74.84
N PHE A 12 -9.39 -23.30 74.13
CA PHE A 12 -9.17 -23.59 72.70
C PHE A 12 -10.20 -22.94 71.76
N PHE A 13 -11.23 -22.26 72.28
CA PHE A 13 -12.31 -21.67 71.46
C PHE A 13 -12.19 -20.16 71.20
N ALA A 14 -11.18 -19.48 71.74
CA ALA A 14 -10.97 -18.04 71.51
C ALA A 14 -10.06 -17.72 70.30
N LEU A 15 -9.25 -18.69 69.82
CA LEU A 15 -8.35 -18.46 68.68
C LEU A 15 -9.06 -18.54 67.32
N VAL A 16 -10.04 -19.44 67.17
CA VAL A 16 -10.73 -19.69 65.89
C VAL A 16 -11.64 -18.53 65.42
N PRO A 17 -12.45 -17.88 66.28
CA PRO A 17 -13.27 -16.74 65.85
C PRO A 17 -12.44 -15.48 65.57
N ALA A 18 -11.32 -15.28 66.28
CA ALA A 18 -10.41 -14.16 66.01
C ALA A 18 -9.71 -14.30 64.65
N LEU A 19 -9.28 -15.52 64.29
CA LEU A 19 -8.71 -15.82 62.97
C LEU A 19 -9.75 -15.69 61.84
N HIS A 20 -10.99 -16.12 62.06
CA HIS A 20 -12.08 -15.95 61.10
C HIS A 20 -12.46 -14.48 60.88
N ALA A 21 -12.53 -13.67 61.95
CA ALA A 21 -12.82 -12.24 61.85
C ALA A 21 -11.68 -11.46 61.15
N PHE A 22 -10.41 -11.80 61.44
CA PHE A 22 -9.26 -11.24 60.73
C PHE A 22 -9.25 -11.62 59.24
N ALA A 23 -9.55 -12.87 58.90
CA ALA A 23 -9.63 -13.33 57.51
C ALA A 23 -10.75 -12.60 56.73
N GLN A 24 -11.93 -12.43 57.35
CA GLN A 24 -13.05 -11.68 56.77
C GLN A 24 -12.73 -10.20 56.54
N ASP A 25 -11.96 -9.56 57.44
CA ASP A 25 -11.52 -8.17 57.28
C ASP A 25 -10.52 -8.02 56.12
N THR A 26 -9.55 -8.94 55.99
CA THR A 26 -8.55 -8.88 54.90
C THR A 26 -9.12 -9.15 53.51
N GLU A 27 -10.09 -10.07 53.37
CA GLU A 27 -10.73 -10.33 52.07
C GLU A 27 -11.57 -9.11 51.62
N GLY A 28 -12.28 -8.47 52.57
CA GLY A 28 -12.99 -7.22 52.32
C GLY A 28 -12.06 -6.10 51.85
N LEU A 29 -10.95 -5.88 52.56
CA LEU A 29 -9.92 -4.91 52.18
C LEU A 29 -9.31 -5.21 50.82
N LEU A 30 -9.02 -6.48 50.51
CA LEU A 30 -8.47 -6.86 49.21
C LEU A 30 -9.44 -6.54 48.07
N ARG A 31 -10.74 -6.84 48.22
CA ARG A 31 -11.77 -6.51 47.23
C ARG A 31 -11.89 -4.99 47.03
N GLU A 32 -11.85 -4.23 48.13
CA GLU A 32 -11.87 -2.77 48.09
C GLU A 32 -10.65 -2.19 47.34
N PHE A 33 -9.45 -2.68 47.65
CA PHE A 33 -8.20 -2.21 47.04
C PHE A 33 -8.04 -2.66 45.59
N ARG A 34 -8.77 -3.69 45.16
CA ARG A 34 -8.92 -4.03 43.73
C ARG A 34 -10.03 -3.26 43.03
N GLY A 35 -10.84 -2.51 43.77
CA GLY A 35 -11.93 -1.70 43.23
C GLY A 35 -13.25 -2.41 43.01
N GLU A 36 -13.42 -3.58 43.61
CA GLU A 36 -14.66 -4.35 43.54
C GLU A 36 -15.73 -3.79 44.47
N THR A 37 -15.32 -2.96 45.44
CA THR A 37 -16.21 -2.23 46.36
C THR A 37 -15.78 -0.76 46.49
N PRO A 38 -16.69 0.15 46.93
CA PRO A 38 -16.37 1.56 47.11
C PRO A 38 -15.25 1.78 48.14
N ALA A 39 -14.36 2.73 47.85
CA ALA A 39 -13.26 3.07 48.76
C ALA A 39 -13.79 3.82 49.98
N GLN A 40 -13.32 3.45 51.17
CA GLN A 40 -13.59 4.17 52.41
C GLN A 40 -12.58 5.29 52.65
N THR A 41 -13.02 6.34 53.34
CA THR A 41 -12.14 7.44 53.77
C THR A 41 -11.15 6.93 54.82
N ARG A 42 -9.86 7.13 54.57
CA ARG A 42 -8.76 6.78 55.49
C ARG A 42 -7.73 7.89 55.55
N ASP A 43 -7.08 8.04 56.70
CA ASP A 43 -5.85 8.81 56.81
C ASP A 43 -4.63 7.99 56.32
N ALA A 44 -3.47 8.64 56.21
CA ALA A 44 -2.26 8.03 55.69
C ALA A 44 -1.77 6.82 56.51
N ALA A 45 -1.89 6.88 57.85
CA ALA A 45 -1.44 5.81 58.74
C ALA A 45 -2.33 4.57 58.60
N ARG A 46 -3.65 4.79 58.50
CA ARG A 46 -4.61 3.72 58.28
C ARG A 46 -4.45 3.08 56.91
N TRP A 47 -4.22 3.86 55.85
CA TRP A 47 -3.88 3.33 54.54
C TRP A 47 -2.69 2.38 54.59
N GLN A 48 -1.59 2.79 55.24
CA GLN A 48 -0.39 1.97 55.31
C GLN A 48 -0.62 0.68 56.12
N SER A 49 -1.34 0.78 57.24
CA SER A 49 -1.72 -0.38 58.05
C SER A 49 -2.56 -1.38 57.25
N ASP A 50 -3.59 -0.91 56.55
CA ASP A 50 -4.51 -1.78 55.81
C ASP A 50 -3.82 -2.42 54.60
N PHE A 51 -2.96 -1.68 53.86
CA PHE A 51 -2.12 -2.29 52.83
C PHE A 51 -1.15 -3.33 53.40
N GLY A 52 -0.60 -3.08 54.59
CA GLY A 52 0.23 -4.04 55.30
C GLY A 52 -0.51 -5.33 55.65
N LEU A 53 -1.77 -5.23 56.11
CA LEU A 53 -2.62 -6.39 56.40
C LEU A 53 -2.88 -7.22 55.14
N VAL A 54 -3.26 -6.57 54.03
CA VAL A 54 -3.51 -7.25 52.75
C VAL A 54 -2.23 -7.87 52.18
N LEU A 55 -1.09 -7.19 52.26
CA LEU A 55 0.16 -7.77 51.79
C LEU A 55 0.55 -8.99 52.63
N ASN A 56 0.47 -8.88 53.96
CA ASN A 56 0.83 -9.98 54.86
C ASN A 56 -0.04 -11.23 54.63
N SER A 57 -1.33 -11.08 54.31
CA SER A 57 -2.18 -12.22 53.99
C SER A 57 -1.79 -12.93 52.68
N LEU A 58 -1.18 -12.21 51.74
CA LEU A 58 -0.71 -12.76 50.46
C LEU A 58 0.71 -13.35 50.52
N LEU A 59 1.52 -13.00 51.53
CA LEU A 59 2.93 -13.43 51.63
C LEU A 59 3.13 -14.96 51.54
N PRO A 60 2.31 -15.82 52.19
CA PRO A 60 2.48 -17.27 52.11
C PRO A 60 2.37 -17.81 50.68
N ASP A 61 1.45 -17.26 49.88
CA ASP A 61 1.24 -17.67 48.49
C ASP A 61 2.29 -17.04 47.54
N LEU A 62 2.67 -15.77 47.77
CA LEU A 62 3.76 -15.12 47.02
C LEU A 62 5.11 -15.86 47.19
N GLY A 63 5.36 -16.37 48.39
CA GLY A 63 6.56 -17.14 48.72
C GLY A 63 6.45 -18.64 48.46
N GLY A 64 5.23 -19.15 48.26
CA GLY A 64 4.92 -20.58 48.19
C GLY A 64 5.37 -21.22 46.88
N THR A 65 5.58 -22.53 46.87
CA THR A 65 6.07 -23.29 45.69
C THR A 65 4.98 -23.63 44.67
N ASP A 66 3.71 -23.46 45.01
CA ASP A 66 2.58 -23.64 44.08
C ASP A 66 2.51 -22.45 43.11
N LEU A 67 2.87 -22.70 41.85
CA LEU A 67 2.92 -21.68 40.81
C LEU A 67 1.56 -21.04 40.52
N GLY A 68 0.46 -21.81 40.65
CA GLY A 68 -0.89 -21.31 40.41
C GLY A 68 -1.33 -20.35 41.51
N ARG A 69 -1.13 -20.71 42.78
CA ARG A 69 -1.42 -19.84 43.92
C ARG A 69 -0.54 -18.60 43.93
N ARG A 70 0.76 -18.77 43.64
CA ARG A 70 1.70 -17.65 43.51
C ARG A 70 1.24 -16.65 42.46
N ALA A 71 0.93 -17.11 41.25
CA ALA A 71 0.45 -16.23 40.17
C ALA A 71 -0.86 -15.50 40.55
N GLN A 72 -1.77 -16.15 41.28
CA GLN A 72 -3.00 -15.50 41.76
C GLN A 72 -2.73 -14.42 42.81
N ALA A 73 -1.80 -14.67 43.74
CA ALA A 73 -1.38 -13.69 44.75
C ALA A 73 -0.64 -12.52 44.10
N GLU A 74 0.25 -12.79 43.15
CA GLU A 74 0.97 -11.80 42.34
C GLU A 74 -0.01 -10.89 41.58
N ASN A 75 -0.95 -11.46 40.83
CA ASN A 75 -1.99 -10.73 40.10
C ASN A 75 -2.93 -9.93 41.02
N SER A 76 -3.19 -10.44 42.22
CA SER A 76 -4.02 -9.74 43.20
C SER A 76 -3.29 -8.53 43.75
N TRP A 77 -2.02 -8.69 44.13
CA TRP A 77 -1.19 -7.61 44.65
C TRP A 77 -0.88 -6.55 43.59
N GLU A 78 -0.58 -6.94 42.36
CA GLU A 78 -0.32 -5.98 41.27
C GLU A 78 -1.52 -5.09 40.98
N ARG A 79 -2.75 -5.64 41.00
CA ARG A 79 -3.97 -4.83 40.87
C ARG A 79 -4.12 -3.82 42.01
N VAL A 80 -3.78 -4.20 43.24
CA VAL A 80 -3.78 -3.29 44.40
C VAL A 80 -2.77 -2.15 44.18
N VAL A 81 -1.52 -2.48 43.84
CA VAL A 81 -0.48 -1.46 43.63
C VAL A 81 -0.81 -0.54 42.44
N LEU A 82 -1.35 -1.08 41.34
CA LEU A 82 -1.75 -0.30 40.16
C LEU A 82 -2.83 0.72 40.51
N ARG A 83 -3.88 0.28 41.22
CA ARG A 83 -4.95 1.19 41.67
C ARG A 83 -4.42 2.23 42.65
N ALA A 84 -3.60 1.82 43.61
CA ALA A 84 -3.01 2.72 44.60
C ALA A 84 -2.05 3.75 43.96
N SER A 85 -1.45 3.44 42.80
CA SER A 85 -0.51 4.31 42.09
C SER A 85 -1.13 5.14 40.96
N ARG A 86 -2.46 5.20 40.88
CA ARG A 86 -3.19 6.02 39.89
C ARG A 86 -2.93 7.53 40.09
N PRO A 87 -3.05 8.37 39.06
CA PRO A 87 -2.94 9.82 39.21
C PRO A 87 -3.93 10.37 40.26
N GLY A 88 -3.46 11.23 41.18
CA GLY A 88 -4.28 11.83 42.24
C GLY A 88 -4.44 10.98 43.51
N ALA A 89 -3.73 9.86 43.62
CA ALA A 89 -3.75 8.95 44.78
C ALA A 89 -2.39 8.91 45.51
N GLU A 90 -1.73 10.07 45.64
CA GLU A 90 -0.35 10.15 46.13
C GLU A 90 -0.20 9.60 47.56
N THR A 91 -1.24 9.74 48.38
CA THR A 91 -1.29 9.22 49.76
C THR A 91 -1.35 7.69 49.76
N GLU A 92 -2.24 7.08 48.97
CA GLU A 92 -2.35 5.64 48.86
C GLU A 92 -1.11 5.02 48.23
N ARG A 93 -0.55 5.67 47.21
CA ARG A 93 0.71 5.26 46.58
C ARG A 93 1.86 5.23 47.59
N LEU A 94 2.02 6.27 48.40
CA LEU A 94 3.05 6.30 49.44
C LEU A 94 2.81 5.18 50.47
N ALA A 95 1.56 5.00 50.89
CA ALA A 95 1.18 3.99 51.87
C ALA A 95 1.44 2.55 51.37
N VAL A 96 1.07 2.21 50.13
CA VAL A 96 1.30 0.87 49.56
C VAL A 96 2.79 0.60 49.35
N VAL A 97 3.57 1.64 48.98
CA VAL A 97 5.03 1.54 48.89
C VAL A 97 5.64 1.26 50.27
N ASN A 98 5.25 2.01 51.30
CA ASN A 98 5.73 1.82 52.67
C ASN A 98 5.32 0.46 53.26
N ALA A 99 4.23 -0.15 52.79
CA ALA A 99 3.87 -1.51 53.18
C ALA A 99 4.82 -2.57 52.58
N MET A 100 5.37 -2.35 51.38
CA MET A 100 6.29 -3.28 50.71
C MET A 100 7.73 -3.18 51.23
N LEU A 101 8.21 -1.98 51.55
CA LEU A 101 9.62 -1.75 51.91
C LEU A 101 10.17 -2.65 53.03
N PRO A 102 9.45 -2.90 54.14
CA PRO A 102 9.93 -3.78 55.21
C PRO A 102 10.08 -5.25 54.78
N LYS A 103 9.47 -5.67 53.66
CA LYS A 103 9.46 -7.05 53.17
C LYS A 103 10.59 -7.35 52.18
N LEU A 104 11.53 -6.42 51.99
CA LEU A 104 12.67 -6.61 51.07
C LEU A 104 13.88 -7.29 51.73
N GLY A 105 13.83 -7.55 53.04
CA GLY A 105 14.87 -8.22 53.81
C GLY A 105 15.09 -9.68 53.40
N ALA A 106 16.23 -10.24 53.82
CA ALA A 106 16.64 -11.60 53.48
C ALA A 106 15.78 -12.69 54.15
N ASP A 107 14.98 -12.32 55.15
CA ASP A 107 13.99 -13.16 55.83
C ASP A 107 12.72 -13.41 54.98
N THR A 108 12.49 -12.60 53.94
CA THR A 108 11.39 -12.80 52.99
C THR A 108 11.82 -13.78 51.87
N PRO A 109 10.95 -14.71 51.43
CA PRO A 109 11.24 -15.60 50.30
C PRO A 109 11.67 -14.84 49.04
N LEU A 110 12.65 -15.40 48.30
CA LEU A 110 13.24 -14.78 47.12
C LEU A 110 12.20 -14.35 46.08
N SER A 111 11.24 -15.22 45.75
CA SER A 111 10.17 -14.91 44.77
C SER A 111 9.37 -13.68 45.17
N THR A 112 9.02 -13.58 46.46
CA THR A 112 8.31 -12.44 47.02
C THR A 112 9.16 -11.17 46.93
N ARG A 113 10.42 -11.21 47.34
CA ARG A 113 11.33 -10.05 47.26
C ARG A 113 11.44 -9.52 45.82
N LEU A 114 11.63 -10.43 44.86
CA LEU A 114 11.71 -10.09 43.43
C LEU A 114 10.41 -9.47 42.90
N TRP A 115 9.26 -10.00 43.30
CA TRP A 115 7.95 -9.46 42.92
C TRP A 115 7.74 -8.05 43.48
N LEU A 116 8.03 -7.85 44.77
CA LEU A 116 7.88 -6.53 45.40
C LEU A 116 8.80 -5.48 44.78
N LEU A 117 10.06 -5.84 44.49
CA LEU A 117 10.97 -4.94 43.78
C LEU A 117 10.46 -4.58 42.37
N LYS A 118 9.87 -5.53 41.65
CA LYS A 118 9.22 -5.27 40.35
C LYS A 118 8.06 -4.26 40.48
N MET A 119 7.28 -4.33 41.56
CA MET A 119 6.21 -3.35 41.81
C MET A 119 6.77 -1.96 42.14
N LEU A 120 7.83 -1.90 42.95
CA LEU A 120 8.50 -0.66 43.35
C LEU A 120 9.16 0.08 42.17
N GLU A 121 9.56 -0.63 41.12
CA GLU A 121 10.19 -0.06 39.91
C GLU A 121 9.37 1.07 39.28
N TRP A 122 8.04 0.97 39.30
CA TRP A 122 7.14 1.98 38.71
C TRP A 122 6.27 2.72 39.75
N SER A 123 6.03 2.15 40.94
CA SER A 123 5.25 2.80 41.99
C SER A 123 6.07 3.72 42.91
N GLY A 124 7.37 3.46 43.05
CA GLY A 124 8.27 4.17 43.96
C GLY A 124 8.62 5.60 43.55
N ARG A 125 8.92 6.46 44.52
CA ARG A 125 9.52 7.80 44.34
C ARG A 125 10.75 7.94 45.24
N ALA A 126 11.10 9.13 45.70
CA ALA A 126 12.34 9.36 46.45
C ALA A 126 12.49 8.47 47.70
N GLU A 127 11.38 8.08 48.34
CA GLU A 127 11.36 7.26 49.55
C GLU A 127 11.89 5.84 49.36
N ILE A 128 11.88 5.28 48.13
CA ILE A 128 12.42 3.94 47.90
C ILE A 128 13.95 3.95 47.76
N VAL A 129 14.56 5.12 47.55
CA VAL A 129 15.99 5.21 47.22
C VAL A 129 16.86 4.67 48.35
N ALA A 130 16.72 5.21 49.57
CA ALA A 130 17.54 4.80 50.71
C ALA A 130 17.39 3.31 51.06
N PRO A 131 16.16 2.73 51.05
CA PRO A 131 15.97 1.28 51.23
C PRO A 131 16.57 0.40 50.13
N LEU A 132 16.58 0.85 48.86
CA LEU A 132 17.04 0.01 47.75
C LEU A 132 18.56 0.09 47.51
N VAL A 133 19.24 1.16 47.92
CA VAL A 133 20.70 1.31 47.74
C VAL A 133 21.50 0.14 48.35
N PRO A 134 21.24 -0.32 49.58
CA PRO A 134 21.93 -1.48 50.15
C PRO A 134 21.74 -2.77 49.34
N LEU A 135 20.61 -2.93 48.65
CA LEU A 135 20.30 -4.12 47.85
C LEU A 135 21.12 -4.21 46.56
N LEU A 136 21.82 -3.14 46.16
CA LEU A 136 22.79 -3.18 45.06
C LEU A 136 23.98 -4.10 45.34
N SER A 137 24.22 -4.43 46.62
CA SER A 137 25.25 -5.37 47.08
C SER A 137 24.66 -6.64 47.72
N ASP A 138 23.39 -6.96 47.43
CA ASP A 138 22.76 -8.19 47.92
C ASP A 138 23.49 -9.44 47.39
N THR A 139 23.47 -10.55 48.12
CA THR A 139 24.12 -11.79 47.67
C THR A 139 23.43 -12.42 46.46
N ASP A 140 22.14 -12.14 46.23
CA ASP A 140 21.38 -12.65 45.10
C ASP A 140 21.46 -11.69 43.88
N PRO A 141 21.98 -12.13 42.72
CA PRO A 141 22.11 -11.30 41.53
C PRO A 141 20.78 -10.77 40.97
N GLN A 142 19.67 -11.50 41.16
CA GLN A 142 18.35 -11.06 40.69
C GLN A 142 17.81 -9.92 41.57
N ILE A 143 18.11 -9.93 42.87
CA ILE A 143 17.79 -8.82 43.77
C ILE A 143 18.60 -7.58 43.38
N GLN A 144 19.90 -7.74 43.16
CA GLN A 144 20.76 -6.64 42.70
C GLN A 144 20.20 -6.02 41.41
N GLU A 145 19.85 -6.83 40.41
CA GLU A 145 19.30 -6.37 39.13
C GLU A 145 17.98 -5.61 39.31
N ARG A 146 17.03 -6.16 40.08
CA ARG A 146 15.73 -5.51 40.32
C ARG A 146 15.87 -4.19 41.07
N ALA A 147 16.71 -4.15 42.11
CA ALA A 147 17.00 -2.92 42.84
C ALA A 147 17.66 -1.87 41.94
N ARG A 148 18.62 -2.28 41.10
CA ARG A 148 19.31 -1.40 40.15
C ARG A 148 18.35 -0.80 39.13
N ARG A 149 17.49 -1.61 38.50
CA ARG A 149 16.47 -1.14 37.54
C ARG A 149 15.43 -0.22 38.19
N ALA A 150 15.01 -0.51 39.42
CA ALA A 150 14.10 0.36 40.16
C ALA A 150 14.72 1.73 40.47
N LEU A 151 16.00 1.77 40.86
CA LEU A 151 16.74 3.03 41.05
C LEU A 151 16.97 3.77 39.72
N ALA A 152 17.24 3.05 38.62
CA ALA A 152 17.46 3.64 37.31
C ALA A 152 16.20 4.37 36.78
N ASN A 153 15.02 3.77 36.93
CA ASN A 153 13.74 4.34 36.50
C ASN A 153 13.20 5.44 37.42
N ASN A 154 13.80 5.63 38.60
CA ASN A 154 13.31 6.60 39.59
C ASN A 154 13.78 8.02 39.24
N SER A 155 12.85 8.97 39.07
CA SER A 155 13.18 10.35 38.70
C SER A 155 13.88 11.15 39.81
N ALA A 156 13.98 10.63 41.04
CA ALA A 156 14.65 11.31 42.14
C ALA A 156 16.18 11.43 41.88
N PRO A 157 16.80 12.61 42.08
CA PRO A 157 18.25 12.80 41.92
C PRO A 157 19.10 11.86 42.80
N GLN A 158 18.60 11.54 44.00
CA GLN A 158 19.24 10.65 44.97
C GLN A 158 19.39 9.23 44.42
N ALA A 159 18.50 8.78 43.52
CA ALA A 159 18.61 7.46 42.92
C ALA A 159 19.85 7.36 42.02
N GLY A 160 20.11 8.39 41.22
CA GLY A 160 21.34 8.51 40.44
C GLY A 160 22.58 8.60 41.33
N GLU A 161 22.50 9.31 42.47
CA GLU A 161 23.59 9.39 43.45
C GLU A 161 23.91 8.02 44.05
N GLY A 162 22.90 7.25 44.46
CA GLY A 162 23.06 5.90 44.97
C GLY A 162 23.75 4.97 43.97
N LEU A 163 23.35 5.02 42.69
CA LEU A 163 23.99 4.25 41.62
C LEU A 163 25.45 4.67 41.38
N ARG A 164 25.76 5.98 41.41
CA ARG A 164 27.13 6.49 41.27
C ARG A 164 28.02 6.03 42.43
N THR A 165 27.52 6.12 43.66
CA THR A 165 28.23 5.66 44.87
C THR A 165 28.50 4.17 44.81
N ALA A 166 27.51 3.37 44.41
CA ALA A 166 27.67 1.93 44.21
C ALA A 166 28.71 1.60 43.14
N LEU A 167 28.73 2.36 42.03
CA LEU A 167 29.73 2.16 40.97
C LEU A 167 31.14 2.43 41.48
N VAL A 168 31.35 3.51 42.22
CA VAL A 168 32.67 3.84 42.82
C VAL A 168 33.13 2.79 43.82
N ALA A 169 32.20 2.22 44.59
CA ALA A 169 32.51 1.19 45.58
C ALA A 169 32.79 -0.20 44.98
N SER A 170 32.26 -0.48 43.79
CA SER A 170 32.35 -1.81 43.16
C SER A 170 33.73 -2.08 42.56
N LYS A 171 34.23 -3.30 42.79
CA LYS A 171 35.45 -3.84 42.17
C LYS A 171 35.17 -4.99 41.20
N ASP A 172 33.93 -5.45 41.14
CA ASP A 172 33.51 -6.55 40.25
C ASP A 172 33.18 -5.99 38.86
N PRO A 173 33.87 -6.44 37.79
CA PRO A 173 33.60 -5.97 36.43
C PRO A 173 32.14 -6.14 35.99
N ALA A 174 31.48 -7.25 36.37
CA ALA A 174 30.09 -7.49 35.98
C ALA A 174 29.14 -6.47 36.63
N GLN A 175 29.32 -6.22 37.94
CA GLN A 175 28.56 -5.20 38.66
C GLN A 175 28.86 -3.78 38.14
N GLN A 176 30.12 -3.45 37.83
CA GLN A 176 30.50 -2.17 37.23
C GLN A 176 29.82 -1.95 35.88
N MET A 177 29.87 -2.92 34.97
CA MET A 177 29.21 -2.84 33.67
C MET A 177 27.72 -2.52 33.82
N ALA A 178 27.05 -3.25 34.69
CA ALA A 178 25.62 -3.11 34.83
C ALA A 178 25.22 -1.80 35.55
N LEU A 179 26.01 -1.29 36.49
CA LEU A 179 25.82 0.05 37.05
C LEU A 179 26.09 1.16 36.02
N ILE A 180 27.12 1.01 35.18
CA ILE A 180 27.41 1.92 34.07
C ILE A 180 26.24 1.94 33.07
N ASN A 181 25.64 0.78 32.77
CA ASN A 181 24.44 0.69 31.94
C ASN A 181 23.30 1.55 32.47
N GLU A 182 22.98 1.42 33.75
CA GLU A 182 21.87 2.18 34.35
C GLU A 182 22.15 3.68 34.46
N LEU A 183 23.39 4.07 34.75
CA LEU A 183 23.80 5.48 34.69
C LEU A 183 23.73 6.04 33.25
N GLY A 184 24.04 5.20 32.27
CA GLY A 184 23.86 5.46 30.85
C GLY A 184 22.40 5.70 30.48
N PHE A 185 21.51 4.80 30.92
CA PHE A 185 20.06 4.88 30.72
C PHE A 185 19.44 6.15 31.32
N ARG A 186 19.87 6.53 32.54
CA ARG A 186 19.40 7.74 33.23
C ARG A 186 19.75 9.03 32.51
N ARG A 187 20.89 9.07 31.80
CA ARG A 187 21.33 10.23 31.00
C ARG A 187 21.59 11.52 31.80
N ASP A 188 21.76 11.42 33.13
CA ASP A 188 22.10 12.57 33.97
C ASP A 188 23.47 13.13 33.56
N ALA A 189 23.58 14.45 33.35
CA ALA A 189 24.82 15.05 32.84
C ALA A 189 26.05 14.82 33.72
N VAL A 190 25.85 14.74 35.03
CA VAL A 190 26.91 14.44 36.03
C VAL A 190 27.51 13.04 35.83
N ASN A 191 26.79 12.12 35.18
CA ASN A 191 27.27 10.75 34.96
C ASN A 191 28.44 10.72 33.95
N SER A 192 28.51 11.66 33.00
CA SER A 192 29.55 11.68 31.96
C SER A 192 30.97 11.71 32.54
N THR A 193 31.20 12.56 33.54
CA THR A 193 32.50 12.71 34.19
C THR A 193 32.91 11.48 34.99
N LEU A 194 31.95 10.76 35.57
CA LEU A 194 32.24 9.53 36.31
C LEU A 194 32.50 8.37 35.34
N VAL A 195 31.59 8.15 34.38
CA VAL A 195 31.64 7.04 33.44
C VAL A 195 32.88 7.13 32.53
N SER A 196 33.33 8.34 32.16
CA SER A 196 34.52 8.50 31.33
C SER A 196 35.81 7.97 31.96
N LYS A 197 35.89 7.90 33.30
CA LYS A 197 37.04 7.29 34.00
C LYS A 197 37.16 5.79 33.72
N TYR A 198 36.04 5.11 33.45
CA TYR A 198 36.00 3.68 33.17
C TYR A 198 36.45 3.33 31.74
N LEU A 199 36.69 4.31 30.88
CA LEU A 199 37.38 4.12 29.60
C LEU A 199 38.85 3.71 29.78
N LEU A 200 39.41 3.87 30.99
CA LEU A 200 40.77 3.46 31.36
C LEU A 200 40.79 2.12 32.13
N SER A 201 39.65 1.42 32.21
CA SER A 201 39.59 0.12 32.88
C SER A 201 40.49 -0.91 32.18
N THR A 202 41.05 -1.83 32.95
CA THR A 202 41.77 -3.00 32.43
C THR A 202 40.82 -4.06 31.88
N ASP A 203 39.54 -4.03 32.26
CA ASP A 203 38.51 -4.95 31.76
C ASP A 203 37.84 -4.40 30.49
N MET A 204 37.95 -5.13 29.38
CA MET A 204 37.41 -4.69 28.09
C MET A 204 35.88 -4.65 28.04
N GLY A 205 35.18 -5.47 28.83
CA GLY A 205 33.74 -5.41 28.96
C GLY A 205 33.28 -4.11 29.62
N VAL A 206 33.99 -3.70 30.69
CA VAL A 206 33.76 -2.41 31.37
C VAL A 206 34.02 -1.23 30.43
N VAL A 207 35.13 -1.24 29.67
CA VAL A 207 35.42 -0.19 28.68
C VAL A 207 34.32 -0.14 27.61
N ALA A 208 33.93 -1.28 27.05
CA ALA A 208 32.88 -1.36 26.04
C ALA A 208 31.54 -0.82 26.55
N GLN A 209 31.21 -1.06 27.81
CA GLN A 209 29.99 -0.58 28.43
C GLN A 209 30.04 0.92 28.74
N ALA A 210 31.20 1.44 29.16
CA ALA A 210 31.42 2.87 29.34
C ALA A 210 31.26 3.63 28.02
N VAL A 211 31.76 3.09 26.91
CA VAL A 211 31.57 3.66 25.56
C VAL A 211 30.09 3.80 25.22
N THR A 212 29.30 2.73 25.38
CA THR A 212 27.85 2.80 25.11
C THR A 212 27.14 3.77 26.03
N ALA A 213 27.41 3.72 27.33
CA ALA A 213 26.77 4.62 28.29
C ALA A 213 27.05 6.09 27.99
N LEU A 214 28.29 6.45 27.63
CA LEU A 214 28.62 7.82 27.21
C LEU A 214 27.87 8.23 25.92
N GLY A 215 27.75 7.32 24.96
CA GLY A 215 26.99 7.56 23.73
C GLY A 215 25.52 7.88 24.03
N THR A 216 24.91 7.07 24.89
CA THR A 216 23.51 7.22 25.33
C THR A 216 23.28 8.47 26.19
N ILE A 217 24.21 8.81 27.09
CA ILE A 217 24.16 10.05 27.89
C ILE A 217 24.18 11.26 26.96
N GLY A 218 25.14 11.30 26.03
CA GLY A 218 25.15 12.23 24.91
C GLY A 218 25.32 13.71 25.25
N THR A 219 25.86 14.04 26.44
CA THR A 219 26.20 15.43 26.82
C THR A 219 27.49 15.91 26.14
N PRO A 220 27.80 17.22 26.13
CA PRO A 220 29.03 17.73 25.52
C PRO A 220 30.29 17.05 26.08
N ASP A 221 30.33 16.83 27.40
CA ASP A 221 31.45 16.15 28.07
C ASP A 221 31.57 14.67 27.70
N ALA A 222 30.43 13.98 27.52
CA ALA A 222 30.43 12.59 27.06
C ALA A 222 30.94 12.50 25.61
N LEU A 223 30.46 13.39 24.74
CA LEU A 223 30.86 13.45 23.34
C LEU A 223 32.36 13.76 23.19
N LYS A 224 32.87 14.70 23.99
CA LYS A 224 34.30 15.01 24.07
C LYS A 224 35.10 13.80 24.54
N SER A 225 34.66 13.15 25.62
CA SER A 225 35.34 11.96 26.17
C SER A 225 35.43 10.82 25.16
N LEU A 226 34.34 10.57 24.41
CA LEU A 226 34.31 9.59 23.32
C LEU A 226 35.25 9.98 22.17
N SER A 227 35.26 11.25 21.76
CA SER A 227 36.11 11.76 20.68
C SER A 227 37.60 11.65 21.02
N ASP A 228 37.95 11.93 22.28
CA ASP A 228 39.32 11.78 22.77
C ASP A 228 39.73 10.30 22.89
N PHE A 229 38.78 9.43 23.25
CA PHE A 229 39.01 7.98 23.35
C PHE A 229 39.15 7.30 21.99
N GLU A 230 38.37 7.71 20.97
CA GLU A 230 38.39 7.16 19.62
C GLU A 230 39.81 7.03 19.05
N LYS A 231 40.63 8.07 19.23
CA LYS A 231 42.01 8.15 18.73
C LYS A 231 42.93 7.06 19.27
N LYS A 232 42.67 6.59 20.50
CA LYS A 232 43.47 5.59 21.23
C LYS A 232 42.74 4.27 21.45
N ALA A 233 41.50 4.16 20.95
CA ALA A 233 40.67 2.99 21.16
C ALA A 233 41.30 1.74 20.52
N PRO A 234 41.31 0.59 21.21
CA PRO A 234 41.71 -0.69 20.63
C PRO A 234 40.90 -1.00 19.37
N ALA A 235 41.51 -1.67 18.38
CA ALA A 235 40.86 -1.96 17.10
C ALA A 235 39.50 -2.66 17.25
N ALA A 236 39.38 -3.59 18.20
CA ALA A 236 38.14 -4.31 18.49
C ALA A 236 36.98 -3.42 18.99
N LEU A 237 37.29 -2.26 19.60
CA LEU A 237 36.29 -1.34 20.13
C LEU A 237 35.98 -0.18 19.18
N LYS A 238 36.79 0.04 18.13
CA LYS A 238 36.59 1.17 17.21
C LYS A 238 35.17 1.26 16.64
N PRO A 239 34.55 0.18 16.11
CA PRO A 239 33.18 0.25 15.61
C PRO A 239 32.18 0.72 16.68
N LYS A 240 32.31 0.21 17.91
CA LYS A 240 31.45 0.56 19.04
C LYS A 240 31.61 2.03 19.47
N VAL A 241 32.84 2.56 19.39
CA VAL A 241 33.11 3.98 19.67
C VAL A 241 32.49 4.87 18.59
N VAL A 242 32.58 4.47 17.31
CA VAL A 242 31.93 5.19 16.21
C VAL A 242 30.41 5.20 16.37
N ASP A 243 29.80 4.05 16.71
CA ASP A 243 28.35 3.98 16.95
C ASP A 243 27.92 4.89 18.13
N ALA A 244 28.69 4.89 19.22
CA ALA A 244 28.43 5.77 20.37
C ALA A 244 28.61 7.26 20.04
N LEU A 245 29.61 7.61 19.21
CA LEU A 245 29.80 8.98 18.71
C LEU A 245 28.63 9.42 17.84
N LEU A 246 28.14 8.55 16.95
CA LEU A 246 26.96 8.82 16.11
C LEU A 246 25.72 9.01 16.97
N GLU A 247 25.42 8.11 17.92
CA GLU A 247 24.28 8.23 18.84
C GLU A 247 24.31 9.55 19.62
N SER A 248 25.48 9.90 20.17
CA SER A 248 25.67 11.15 20.91
C SER A 248 25.53 12.38 20.01
N ALA A 249 26.05 12.34 18.78
CA ALA A 249 25.95 13.44 17.84
C ALA A 249 24.51 13.63 17.32
N GLU A 250 23.77 12.55 17.09
CA GLU A 250 22.35 12.60 16.71
C GLU A 250 21.49 13.20 17.83
N ARG A 251 21.81 12.87 19.09
CA ARG A 251 21.18 13.51 20.23
C ARG A 251 21.49 15.00 20.29
N ALA A 252 22.75 15.38 20.12
CA ALA A 252 23.14 16.79 20.08
C ALA A 252 22.39 17.56 18.97
N VAL A 253 22.16 16.94 17.80
CA VAL A 253 21.31 17.52 16.75
C VAL A 253 19.86 17.70 17.22
N ARG A 254 19.24 16.68 17.83
CA ARG A 254 17.85 16.77 18.36
C ARG A 254 17.68 17.85 19.42
N GLU A 255 18.72 18.10 20.20
CA GLU A 255 18.75 19.13 21.24
C GLU A 255 19.25 20.50 20.71
N SER A 256 19.36 20.68 19.39
CA SER A 256 19.84 21.90 18.73
C SER A 256 21.29 22.32 19.08
N ARG A 257 22.10 21.41 19.62
CA ARG A 257 23.54 21.60 19.94
C ARG A 257 24.43 21.36 18.71
N LEU A 258 24.13 22.05 17.61
CA LEU A 258 24.74 21.78 16.29
C LEU A 258 26.26 22.02 16.26
N LYS A 259 26.76 23.01 17.02
CA LYS A 259 28.20 23.33 17.09
C LYS A 259 29.04 22.20 17.68
N GLU A 260 28.44 21.41 18.57
CA GLU A 260 29.10 20.27 19.23
C GLU A 260 29.06 19.02 18.36
N ALA A 261 27.94 18.80 17.63
CA ALA A 261 27.80 17.65 16.74
C ALA A 261 28.64 17.78 15.46
N ALA A 262 28.85 19.00 14.96
CA ALA A 262 29.50 19.21 13.66
C ALA A 262 30.93 18.63 13.56
N PRO A 263 31.85 18.82 14.55
CA PRO A 263 33.18 18.23 14.50
C PRO A 263 33.18 16.70 14.43
N VAL A 264 32.21 16.05 15.06
CA VAL A 264 32.09 14.57 15.07
C VAL A 264 31.79 14.07 13.67
N TYR A 265 30.76 14.62 13.02
CA TYR A 265 30.43 14.21 11.66
C TYR A 265 31.54 14.55 10.65
N VAL A 266 32.31 15.62 10.87
CA VAL A 266 33.51 15.88 10.05
C VAL A 266 34.56 14.79 10.21
N ALA A 267 34.86 14.39 11.45
CA ALA A 267 35.85 13.36 11.73
C ALA A 267 35.44 12.01 11.13
N LEU A 268 34.14 11.68 11.17
CA LEU A 268 33.59 10.44 10.66
C LEU A 268 33.41 10.42 9.12
N TYR A 269 33.34 11.56 8.45
CA TYR A 269 33.20 11.65 6.99
C TYR A 269 34.55 11.58 6.26
N THR A 270 35.21 10.42 6.34
CA THR A 270 36.51 10.12 5.71
C THR A 270 36.40 8.90 4.78
N PRO A 271 37.22 8.80 3.69
CA PRO A 271 37.23 7.63 2.81
C PRO A 271 37.52 6.29 3.49
N THR A 272 38.17 6.32 4.67
CA THR A 272 38.48 5.11 5.46
C THR A 272 37.32 4.62 6.32
N SER A 273 36.26 5.41 6.46
CA SER A 273 35.05 5.00 7.16
C SER A 273 34.25 4.00 6.33
N THR A 274 33.54 3.09 7.00
CA THR A 274 32.59 2.18 6.35
C THR A 274 31.46 2.96 5.66
N GLU A 275 30.83 2.34 4.66
CA GLU A 275 29.73 2.94 3.86
C GLU A 275 28.66 3.57 4.75
N TYR A 276 28.13 2.83 5.74
CA TYR A 276 27.08 3.31 6.64
C TYR A 276 27.52 4.52 7.48
N VAL A 277 28.79 4.57 7.90
CA VAL A 277 29.33 5.69 8.69
C VAL A 277 29.46 6.93 7.81
N GLN A 278 29.93 6.78 6.57
CA GLN A 278 30.00 7.89 5.62
C GLN A 278 28.60 8.46 5.32
N MET A 279 27.61 7.59 5.13
CA MET A 279 26.21 8.02 4.91
C MET A 279 25.62 8.74 6.13
N ALA A 280 25.81 8.20 7.34
CA ALA A 280 25.35 8.82 8.57
C ALA A 280 26.04 10.17 8.81
N ALA A 281 27.36 10.24 8.59
CA ALA A 281 28.14 11.46 8.73
C ALA A 281 27.74 12.52 7.69
N LEU A 282 27.50 12.15 6.43
CA LEU A 282 27.01 13.08 5.40
C LEU A 282 25.64 13.67 5.80
N ARG A 283 24.72 12.84 6.27
CA ARG A 283 23.41 13.30 6.78
C ARG A 283 23.59 14.27 7.94
N GLY A 284 24.42 13.90 8.92
CA GLY A 284 24.72 14.74 10.08
C GLY A 284 25.32 16.08 9.69
N LEU A 285 26.26 16.10 8.73
CA LEU A 285 26.85 17.32 8.20
C LEU A 285 25.81 18.24 7.55
N VAL A 286 24.89 17.70 6.76
CA VAL A 286 23.83 18.51 6.14
C VAL A 286 22.90 19.08 7.21
N LEU A 287 22.53 18.30 8.23
CA LEU A 287 21.68 18.78 9.33
C LEU A 287 22.34 19.90 10.16
N VAL A 288 23.64 19.79 10.44
CA VAL A 288 24.35 20.77 11.29
C VAL A 288 24.88 21.98 10.53
N ARG A 289 25.04 21.89 9.20
CA ARG A 289 25.65 22.95 8.37
C ARG A 289 24.74 23.53 7.30
N GLY A 290 23.62 22.88 6.97
CA GLY A 290 22.76 23.26 5.85
C GLY A 290 23.55 23.39 4.55
N SER A 291 23.39 24.51 3.83
CA SER A 291 24.10 24.80 2.59
C SER A 291 25.64 24.85 2.73
N ASN A 292 26.19 24.98 3.93
CA ASN A 292 27.65 24.89 4.13
C ASN A 292 28.19 23.46 4.00
N ALA A 293 27.32 22.44 3.87
CA ALA A 293 27.69 21.06 3.56
C ALA A 293 27.79 20.74 2.05
N LEU A 294 27.60 21.75 1.17
CA LEU A 294 27.65 21.54 -0.28
C LEU A 294 28.97 20.90 -0.77
N PRO A 295 30.17 21.27 -0.28
CA PRO A 295 31.40 20.60 -0.71
C PRO A 295 31.39 19.08 -0.45
N GLN A 296 30.78 18.64 0.65
CA GLN A 296 30.66 17.23 0.99
C GLN A 296 29.62 16.51 0.13
N LEU A 297 28.51 17.19 -0.19
CA LEU A 297 27.53 16.71 -1.15
C LEU A 297 28.12 16.60 -2.57
N THR A 298 28.86 17.61 -3.04
CA THR A 298 29.58 17.56 -4.32
C THR A 298 30.51 16.37 -4.39
N LYS A 299 31.30 16.13 -3.33
CA LYS A 299 32.17 14.96 -3.26
C LYS A 299 31.38 13.65 -3.33
N ALA A 300 30.24 13.56 -2.64
CA ALA A 300 29.40 12.38 -2.64
C ALA A 300 28.73 12.11 -3.99
N PHE A 301 28.25 13.16 -4.68
CA PHE A 301 27.70 13.06 -6.04
C PHE A 301 28.75 12.65 -7.10
N ASN A 302 30.02 12.97 -6.86
CA ASN A 302 31.15 12.59 -7.72
C ASN A 302 31.81 11.28 -7.29
N SER A 303 31.29 10.58 -6.28
CA SER A 303 31.79 9.27 -5.87
C SER A 303 31.47 8.22 -6.93
N ASP A 304 32.34 7.22 -7.09
CA ASP A 304 32.06 6.02 -7.89
C ASP A 304 31.03 5.09 -7.22
N ASP A 305 30.85 5.22 -5.91
CA ASP A 305 29.84 4.49 -5.14
C ASP A 305 28.43 5.02 -5.43
N GLU A 306 27.62 4.17 -6.09
CA GLU A 306 26.23 4.46 -6.45
C GLU A 306 25.34 4.73 -5.23
N ARG A 307 25.52 4.00 -4.13
CA ARG A 307 24.72 4.18 -2.91
C ARG A 307 25.03 5.52 -2.27
N LEU A 308 26.30 5.92 -2.26
CA LEU A 308 26.70 7.23 -1.74
C LEU A 308 26.16 8.38 -2.61
N ARG A 309 26.16 8.24 -3.94
CA ARG A 309 25.53 9.22 -4.85
C ARG A 309 24.03 9.36 -4.60
N ALA A 310 23.30 8.22 -4.54
CA ALA A 310 21.86 8.22 -4.28
C ALA A 310 21.52 8.78 -2.89
N HIS A 311 22.37 8.53 -1.89
CA HIS A 311 22.22 9.12 -0.57
C HIS A 311 22.43 10.63 -0.59
N ALA A 312 23.45 11.12 -1.31
CA ALA A 312 23.69 12.56 -1.50
C ALA A 312 22.47 13.26 -2.09
N ALA A 313 21.86 12.65 -3.12
CA ALA A 313 20.62 13.12 -3.74
C ALA A 313 19.53 13.32 -2.68
N ARG A 314 19.25 12.31 -1.85
CA ARG A 314 18.26 12.43 -0.77
C ARG A 314 18.61 13.47 0.28
N MET A 315 19.90 13.68 0.57
CA MET A 315 20.32 14.67 1.56
C MET A 315 20.05 16.11 1.08
N THR A 316 19.96 16.37 -0.22
CA THR A 316 19.61 17.70 -0.75
C THR A 316 18.23 18.18 -0.31
N LEU A 317 17.30 17.25 -0.04
CA LEU A 317 15.96 17.53 0.48
C LEU A 317 15.98 18.12 1.90
N LEU A 318 17.06 17.88 2.65
CA LEU A 318 17.26 18.44 3.99
C LEU A 318 17.79 19.88 3.98
N ILE A 319 18.10 20.44 2.81
CA ILE A 319 18.49 21.85 2.64
C ILE A 319 17.26 22.61 2.14
N PRO A 320 16.47 23.29 2.99
CA PRO A 320 15.20 23.87 2.59
C PRO A 320 15.32 25.22 1.85
N GLY A 321 14.24 25.58 1.16
CA GLY A 321 14.00 26.91 0.57
C GLY A 321 14.79 27.26 -0.71
N PRO A 322 14.45 28.40 -1.34
CA PRO A 322 15.02 28.82 -2.63
C PRO A 322 16.52 29.10 -2.61
N ASN A 323 17.06 29.61 -1.49
CA ASN A 323 18.49 29.84 -1.37
C ASN A 323 19.28 28.52 -1.39
N GLY A 324 18.73 27.45 -0.78
CA GLY A 324 19.29 26.10 -0.84
C GLY A 324 19.26 25.54 -2.26
N THR A 325 18.11 25.67 -2.93
CA THR A 325 17.92 25.26 -4.33
C THR A 325 18.91 25.96 -5.26
N ALA A 326 19.05 27.28 -5.15
CA ALA A 326 20.00 28.06 -5.95
C ALA A 326 21.46 27.64 -5.70
N ALA A 327 21.80 27.33 -4.45
CA ALA A 327 23.15 26.86 -4.10
C ALA A 327 23.44 25.45 -4.64
N LEU A 328 22.45 24.54 -4.62
CA LEU A 328 22.53 23.23 -5.28
C LEU A 328 22.67 23.38 -6.80
N GLY A 329 21.94 24.31 -7.41
CA GLY A 329 22.06 24.62 -8.83
C GLY A 329 23.48 25.06 -9.24
N LYS A 330 24.22 25.77 -8.36
CA LYS A 330 25.62 26.14 -8.59
C LYS A 330 26.59 24.94 -8.53
N VAL A 331 26.22 23.88 -7.82
CA VAL A 331 27.03 22.65 -7.73
C VAL A 331 26.87 21.81 -9.00
N LEU A 332 25.69 21.82 -9.61
CA LEU A 332 25.33 20.99 -10.75
C LEU A 332 26.36 20.93 -11.91
N PRO A 333 26.94 22.04 -12.41
CA PRO A 333 27.95 21.99 -13.49
C PRO A 333 29.28 21.34 -13.08
N THR A 334 29.54 21.15 -11.78
CA THR A 334 30.76 20.53 -11.25
C THR A 334 30.66 19.02 -11.06
N LEU A 335 29.48 18.45 -11.35
CA LEU A 335 29.21 17.04 -11.14
C LEU A 335 29.53 16.21 -12.39
N VAL A 336 29.91 14.95 -12.16
CA VAL A 336 29.95 13.92 -13.22
C VAL A 336 28.53 13.66 -13.77
N PRO A 337 28.35 13.15 -15.00
CA PRO A 337 27.03 12.99 -15.62
C PRO A 337 26.00 12.25 -14.76
N ARG A 338 26.41 11.16 -14.10
CA ARG A 338 25.57 10.41 -13.16
C ARG A 338 25.15 11.21 -11.92
N GLY A 339 26.02 12.10 -11.44
CA GLY A 339 25.69 13.02 -10.35
C GLY A 339 24.78 14.15 -10.80
N GLN A 340 24.96 14.64 -12.04
CA GLN A 340 24.09 15.65 -12.65
C GLN A 340 22.67 15.14 -12.80
N GLU A 341 22.49 13.94 -13.36
CA GLU A 341 21.20 13.26 -13.50
C GLU A 341 20.43 13.24 -12.17
N LEU A 342 21.03 12.67 -11.12
CA LEU A 342 20.42 12.57 -9.78
C LEU A 342 20.08 13.94 -9.16
N LEU A 343 20.95 14.93 -9.34
CA LEU A 343 20.69 16.27 -8.80
C LEU A 343 19.60 17.00 -9.60
N ILE A 344 19.51 16.79 -10.92
CA ILE A 344 18.41 17.33 -11.74
C ILE A 344 17.07 16.76 -11.28
N ASP A 345 16.99 15.44 -11.10
CA ASP A 345 15.75 14.77 -10.69
C ASP A 345 15.29 15.25 -9.31
N THR A 346 16.21 15.32 -8.34
CA THR A 346 15.87 15.83 -6.99
C THR A 346 15.46 17.30 -6.99
N LEU A 347 16.06 18.14 -7.84
CA LEU A 347 15.63 19.53 -8.01
C LEU A 347 14.26 19.64 -8.70
N ALA A 348 13.94 18.74 -9.63
CA ALA A 348 12.64 18.67 -10.28
C ALA A 348 11.54 18.20 -9.31
N GLU A 349 11.79 17.15 -8.54
CA GLU A 349 10.88 16.65 -7.48
C GLU A 349 10.56 17.73 -6.44
N ARG A 350 11.55 18.56 -6.13
CA ARG A 350 11.39 19.70 -5.22
C ARG A 350 10.43 20.76 -5.76
N GLY A 351 10.29 20.90 -7.08
CA GLY A 351 9.37 21.85 -7.73
C GLY A 351 9.72 23.33 -7.53
N ASP A 352 10.92 23.64 -7.05
CA ASP A 352 11.35 25.02 -6.80
C ASP A 352 11.93 25.65 -8.08
N ALA A 353 11.16 26.57 -8.67
CA ALA A 353 11.49 27.22 -9.94
C ALA A 353 12.86 27.93 -9.96
N SER A 354 13.47 28.22 -8.80
CA SER A 354 14.84 28.77 -8.76
C SER A 354 15.90 27.81 -9.34
N ALA A 355 15.59 26.50 -9.43
CA ALA A 355 16.45 25.52 -10.10
C ALA A 355 16.46 25.65 -11.64
N LYS A 356 15.42 26.25 -12.25
CA LYS A 356 15.26 26.35 -13.71
C LYS A 356 16.49 26.98 -14.38
N ALA A 357 17.03 28.05 -13.81
CA ALA A 357 18.18 28.76 -14.38
C ALA A 357 19.45 27.89 -14.44
N ALA A 358 19.65 27.00 -13.48
CA ALA A 358 20.79 26.09 -13.45
C ALA A 358 20.60 24.87 -14.37
N ILE A 359 19.36 24.38 -14.51
CA ILE A 359 19.06 23.18 -15.31
C ILE A 359 18.91 23.48 -16.81
N SER A 360 18.40 24.67 -17.18
CA SER A 360 18.12 25.01 -18.58
C SER A 360 19.30 24.83 -19.54
N PRO A 361 20.55 25.22 -19.21
CA PRO A 361 21.71 25.00 -20.07
C PRO A 361 22.03 23.52 -20.34
N LEU A 362 21.66 22.62 -19.42
CA LEU A 362 21.97 21.19 -19.50
C LEU A 362 21.12 20.42 -20.51
N ARG A 363 20.07 21.06 -21.05
CA ARG A 363 19.30 20.55 -22.19
C ARG A 363 20.14 20.41 -23.46
N SER A 364 21.32 21.02 -23.50
CA SER A 364 22.30 20.90 -24.57
C SER A 364 23.58 20.18 -24.13
N SER A 365 23.54 19.42 -23.02
CA SER A 365 24.67 18.63 -22.52
C SER A 365 25.18 17.61 -23.54
N ALA A 366 26.47 17.26 -23.47
CA ALA A 366 27.03 16.19 -24.31
C ALA A 366 26.52 14.79 -23.88
N SER A 367 26.12 14.61 -22.61
CA SER A 367 25.52 13.34 -22.13
C SER A 367 24.03 13.30 -22.41
N ASP A 368 23.59 12.22 -23.07
CA ASP A 368 22.20 11.97 -23.44
C ASP A 368 21.31 11.83 -22.20
N GLU A 369 21.82 11.18 -21.14
CA GLU A 369 21.15 11.03 -19.86
C GLU A 369 20.90 12.39 -19.20
N VAL A 370 21.92 13.26 -19.17
CA VAL A 370 21.82 14.60 -18.59
C VAL A 370 20.87 15.49 -19.40
N ARG A 371 20.90 15.41 -20.73
CA ARG A 371 19.94 16.15 -21.57
C ARG A 371 18.50 15.70 -21.31
N THR A 372 18.28 14.38 -21.24
CA THR A 372 16.96 13.79 -21.01
C THR A 372 16.41 14.21 -19.66
N ALA A 373 17.20 14.08 -18.60
CA ALA A 373 16.83 14.53 -17.25
C ALA A 373 16.52 16.03 -17.24
N ALA A 374 17.37 16.85 -17.84
CA ALA A 374 17.18 18.30 -17.89
C ALA A 374 15.89 18.70 -18.64
N VAL A 375 15.57 18.04 -19.76
CA VAL A 375 14.32 18.25 -20.52
C VAL A 375 13.11 17.86 -19.68
N GLY A 376 13.14 16.70 -19.02
CA GLY A 376 12.06 16.22 -18.15
C GLY A 376 11.81 17.18 -16.98
N ALA A 377 12.88 17.66 -16.34
CA ALA A 377 12.82 18.58 -15.21
C ALA A 377 12.12 19.92 -15.53
N ILE A 378 12.21 20.40 -16.77
CA ILE A 378 11.48 21.61 -17.18
C ILE A 378 9.96 21.43 -17.06
N GLY A 379 9.43 20.21 -17.15
CA GLY A 379 8.01 19.97 -16.90
C GLY A 379 7.54 20.43 -15.51
N TYR A 380 8.39 20.27 -14.49
CA TYR A 380 8.10 20.65 -13.11
C TYR A 380 8.49 22.09 -12.78
N LEU A 381 9.58 22.57 -13.38
CA LEU A 381 10.22 23.85 -13.03
C LEU A 381 9.87 25.00 -13.99
N GLY A 382 9.44 24.63 -15.19
CA GLY A 382 9.17 25.51 -16.31
C GLY A 382 7.84 26.24 -16.23
N ASP A 383 7.61 27.05 -17.25
CA ASP A 383 6.42 27.87 -17.46
C ASP A 383 6.08 27.92 -18.96
N ALA A 384 5.07 28.71 -19.33
CA ALA A 384 4.61 28.80 -20.71
C ALA A 384 5.72 29.18 -21.72
N SER A 385 6.78 29.87 -21.29
CA SER A 385 7.90 30.23 -22.17
C SER A 385 8.70 29.01 -22.67
N ASP A 386 8.62 27.88 -21.98
CA ASP A 386 9.36 26.67 -22.34
C ASP A 386 8.67 25.85 -23.44
N THR A 387 7.37 26.08 -23.67
CA THR A 387 6.51 25.28 -24.56
C THR A 387 7.11 25.08 -25.95
N THR A 388 7.50 26.17 -26.62
CA THR A 388 8.08 26.11 -27.98
C THR A 388 9.34 25.26 -28.04
N SER A 389 10.20 25.39 -27.03
CA SER A 389 11.46 24.65 -26.99
C SER A 389 11.25 23.15 -26.74
N LEU A 390 10.27 22.80 -25.91
CA LEU A 390 9.89 21.41 -25.63
C LEU A 390 9.22 20.77 -26.85
N LEU A 391 8.34 21.49 -27.54
CA LEU A 391 7.73 21.02 -28.80
C LEU A 391 8.79 20.71 -29.86
N LYS A 392 9.77 21.61 -30.04
CA LYS A 392 10.90 21.36 -30.94
C LYS A 392 11.72 20.14 -30.51
N THR A 393 11.87 19.90 -29.20
CA THR A 393 12.59 18.73 -28.69
C THR A 393 11.81 17.44 -28.96
N ALA A 394 10.49 17.44 -28.73
CA ALA A 394 9.61 16.31 -29.00
C ALA A 394 9.53 15.97 -30.51
N ALA A 395 9.62 16.99 -31.37
CA ALA A 395 9.63 16.82 -32.83
C ALA A 395 10.89 16.12 -33.36
N LEU A 396 11.99 16.10 -32.60
CA LEU A 396 13.22 15.42 -33.00
C LEU A 396 13.14 13.91 -32.78
N ASP A 397 13.83 13.13 -33.61
CA ASP A 397 14.05 11.70 -33.41
C ASP A 397 15.30 11.45 -32.56
N LYS A 398 15.20 11.83 -31.29
CA LYS A 398 16.29 11.75 -30.32
C LYS A 398 15.81 11.21 -28.96
N PRO A 399 16.72 10.74 -28.08
CA PRO A 399 16.36 10.16 -26.78
C PRO A 399 15.48 11.07 -25.90
N GLU A 400 15.59 12.40 -26.05
CA GLU A 400 14.86 13.36 -25.22
C GLU A 400 13.39 13.53 -25.62
N ARG A 401 12.93 12.92 -26.73
CA ARG A 401 11.55 13.07 -27.24
C ARG A 401 10.51 12.75 -26.17
N GLU A 402 10.63 11.60 -25.50
CA GLU A 402 9.64 11.16 -24.52
C GLU A 402 9.69 12.00 -23.23
N ALA A 403 10.88 12.47 -22.85
CA ALA A 403 11.02 13.43 -21.76
C ALA A 403 10.35 14.77 -22.09
N ALA A 404 10.46 15.25 -23.33
CA ALA A 404 9.80 16.47 -23.79
C ALA A 404 8.27 16.33 -23.82
N ARG A 405 7.75 15.20 -24.31
CA ARG A 405 6.31 14.88 -24.27
C ARG A 405 5.77 14.84 -22.85
N THR A 406 6.50 14.16 -21.95
CA THR A 406 6.16 14.11 -20.53
C THR A 406 6.16 15.52 -19.93
N ALA A 407 7.20 16.31 -20.17
CA ALA A 407 7.30 17.69 -19.71
C ALA A 407 6.11 18.55 -20.18
N LEU A 408 5.75 18.49 -21.47
CA LEU A 408 4.59 19.20 -22.02
C LEU A 408 3.26 18.80 -21.36
N SER A 409 3.11 17.54 -20.93
CA SER A 409 1.89 17.06 -20.26
C SER A 409 1.69 17.62 -18.83
N ILE A 410 2.78 18.01 -18.17
CA ILE A 410 2.77 18.50 -16.79
C ILE A 410 3.12 19.99 -16.65
N LEU A 411 3.66 20.62 -17.71
CA LEU A 411 4.08 22.01 -17.73
C LEU A 411 2.96 22.96 -17.28
N GLY A 412 3.33 23.96 -16.47
CA GLY A 412 2.43 24.99 -15.96
C GLY A 412 1.56 24.57 -14.77
N ARG A 413 1.66 23.32 -14.29
CA ARG A 413 0.91 22.86 -13.09
C ARG A 413 1.36 23.54 -11.80
N ALA A 414 2.66 23.74 -11.61
CA ALA A 414 3.21 24.30 -10.37
C ALA A 414 2.96 25.80 -10.18
N LYS A 415 2.77 26.55 -11.28
CA LYS A 415 2.65 28.02 -11.27
C LYS A 415 1.25 28.55 -11.62
N ASN A 416 0.25 27.67 -11.78
CA ASN A 416 -1.06 28.03 -12.33
C ASN A 416 -1.01 28.66 -13.75
N ASP A 417 0.08 28.44 -14.50
CA ASP A 417 0.29 28.94 -15.87
C ASP A 417 -0.34 28.02 -16.93
N ARG A 418 -1.22 27.11 -16.51
CA ARG A 418 -1.87 26.12 -17.37
C ARG A 418 -2.58 26.77 -18.59
N PRO A 419 -3.38 27.85 -18.44
CA PRO A 419 -4.03 28.50 -19.57
C PRO A 419 -3.04 29.04 -20.62
N GLN A 420 -1.92 29.62 -20.19
CA GLN A 420 -0.90 30.17 -21.08
C GLN A 420 -0.15 29.07 -21.84
N VAL A 421 0.13 27.94 -21.18
CA VAL A 421 0.68 26.75 -21.84
C VAL A 421 -0.31 26.24 -22.90
N GLU A 422 -1.60 26.13 -22.55
CA GLU A 422 -2.63 25.66 -23.51
C GLU A 422 -2.78 26.62 -24.70
N ALA A 423 -2.78 27.94 -24.48
CA ALA A 423 -2.78 28.93 -25.55
C ALA A 423 -1.54 28.79 -26.46
N SER A 424 -0.36 28.55 -25.89
CA SER A 424 0.87 28.33 -26.66
C SER A 424 0.83 27.04 -27.48
N LEU A 425 0.27 25.96 -26.93
CA LEU A 425 0.06 24.70 -27.66
C LEU A 425 -0.95 24.87 -28.80
N VAL A 426 -2.05 25.58 -28.57
CA VAL A 426 -3.05 25.90 -29.60
C VAL A 426 -2.43 26.71 -30.73
N ALA A 427 -1.60 27.72 -30.41
CA ALA A 427 -0.88 28.48 -31.43
C ALA A 427 0.08 27.61 -32.26
N ALA A 428 0.72 26.61 -31.62
CA ALA A 428 1.66 25.72 -32.30
C ALA A 428 1.02 24.75 -33.30
N ILE A 429 -0.31 24.55 -33.27
CA ILE A 429 -1.04 23.82 -34.33
C ILE A 429 -0.87 24.52 -35.70
N GLY A 430 -0.65 25.84 -35.70
CA GLY A 430 -0.38 26.64 -36.89
C GLY A 430 1.10 26.74 -37.29
N SER A 431 2.00 25.97 -36.67
CA SER A 431 3.42 25.92 -37.04
C SER A 431 3.60 25.52 -38.52
N PRO A 432 4.62 26.04 -39.24
CA PRO A 432 4.94 25.56 -40.58
C PRO A 432 5.57 24.15 -40.61
N ASP A 433 5.99 23.64 -39.45
CA ASP A 433 6.60 22.30 -39.31
C ASP A 433 5.56 21.28 -38.83
N ASP A 434 5.24 20.31 -39.69
CA ASP A 434 4.24 19.26 -39.42
C ASP A 434 4.56 18.38 -38.21
N THR A 435 5.84 18.17 -37.89
CA THR A 435 6.22 17.40 -36.68
C THR A 435 5.93 18.19 -35.42
N VAL A 436 6.16 19.50 -35.43
CA VAL A 436 5.79 20.39 -34.31
C VAL A 436 4.27 20.47 -34.15
N ARG A 437 3.52 20.54 -35.25
CA ARG A 437 2.05 20.52 -35.22
C ARG A 437 1.52 19.22 -34.61
N PHE A 438 2.09 18.09 -35.02
CA PHE A 438 1.76 16.78 -34.45
C PHE A 438 1.99 16.76 -32.94
N GLU A 439 3.16 17.18 -32.46
CA GLU A 439 3.47 17.18 -31.01
C GLU A 439 2.59 18.16 -30.22
N ALA A 440 2.18 19.29 -30.82
CA ALA A 440 1.25 20.22 -30.19
C ALA A 440 -0.14 19.60 -30.00
N ILE A 441 -0.66 18.92 -31.02
CA ILE A 441 -1.93 18.19 -30.96
C ILE A 441 -1.84 17.04 -29.93
N HIS A 442 -0.73 16.29 -29.96
CA HIS A 442 -0.47 15.21 -29.02
C HIS A 442 -0.48 15.70 -27.56
N ALA A 443 0.18 16.83 -27.30
CA ALA A 443 0.22 17.46 -25.98
C ALA A 443 -1.18 17.91 -25.53
N LEU A 444 -1.97 18.53 -26.40
CA LEU A 444 -3.35 18.96 -26.09
C LEU A 444 -4.27 17.78 -25.76
N ALA A 445 -4.14 16.68 -26.51
CA ALA A 445 -4.86 15.44 -26.23
C ALA A 445 -4.49 14.86 -24.85
N THR A 446 -3.20 14.77 -24.56
CA THR A 446 -2.68 14.22 -23.28
C THR A 446 -3.08 15.09 -22.09
N ARG A 447 -3.15 16.41 -22.28
CA ARG A 447 -3.60 17.37 -21.26
C ARG A 447 -5.12 17.43 -21.11
N ARG A 448 -5.87 16.76 -22.00
CA ARG A 448 -7.34 16.78 -22.10
C ARG A 448 -7.92 18.19 -22.29
N SER A 449 -7.29 18.99 -23.15
CA SER A 449 -7.69 20.37 -23.44
C SER A 449 -8.91 20.43 -24.35
N GLY A 450 -10.12 20.28 -23.79
CA GLY A 450 -11.38 20.36 -24.53
C GLY A 450 -11.61 21.69 -25.25
N GLU A 451 -11.10 22.80 -24.69
CA GLU A 451 -11.19 24.15 -25.28
C GLU A 451 -10.49 24.27 -26.64
N ALA A 452 -9.53 23.38 -26.94
CA ALA A 452 -8.81 23.35 -28.21
C ALA A 452 -9.61 22.67 -29.35
N THR A 453 -10.83 22.18 -29.08
CA THR A 453 -11.66 21.47 -30.07
C THR A 453 -11.81 22.24 -31.40
N PRO A 454 -12.07 23.56 -31.44
CA PRO A 454 -12.20 24.29 -32.70
C PRO A 454 -10.93 24.23 -33.57
N GLN A 455 -9.75 24.35 -32.96
CA GLN A 455 -8.47 24.35 -33.66
C GLN A 455 -8.07 22.93 -34.08
N LEU A 456 -8.40 21.93 -33.27
CA LEU A 456 -8.25 20.51 -33.64
C LEU A 456 -9.14 20.14 -34.84
N VAL A 457 -10.37 20.67 -34.91
CA VAL A 457 -11.23 20.53 -36.09
C VAL A 457 -10.58 21.17 -37.33
N GLY A 458 -10.00 22.37 -37.19
CA GLY A 458 -9.26 23.01 -38.28
C GLY A 458 -8.10 22.14 -38.80
N ALA A 459 -7.39 21.47 -37.88
CA ALA A 459 -6.25 20.61 -38.19
C ALA A 459 -6.61 19.31 -38.95
N LEU A 460 -7.89 18.95 -39.07
CA LEU A 460 -8.33 17.83 -39.91
C LEU A 460 -8.06 18.06 -41.42
N THR A 461 -7.84 19.32 -41.82
CA THR A 461 -7.51 19.70 -43.21
C THR A 461 -6.01 19.70 -43.51
N ALA A 462 -5.19 19.33 -42.52
CA ALA A 462 -3.73 19.23 -42.62
C ALA A 462 -3.26 18.01 -43.46
N PRO A 463 -1.95 17.88 -43.72
CA PRO A 463 -1.37 16.63 -44.22
C PRO A 463 -1.74 15.43 -43.35
N GLU A 464 -1.75 14.25 -43.97
CA GLU A 464 -2.34 13.02 -43.40
C GLU A 464 -1.88 12.69 -41.98
N THR A 465 -0.59 12.85 -41.67
CA THR A 465 -0.03 12.57 -40.33
C THR A 465 -0.64 13.47 -39.26
N VAL A 466 -0.72 14.77 -39.53
CA VAL A 466 -1.29 15.77 -38.62
C VAL A 466 -2.81 15.63 -38.53
N ALA A 467 -3.49 15.38 -39.64
CA ALA A 467 -4.93 15.19 -39.68
C ALA A 467 -5.37 13.94 -38.89
N ASN A 468 -4.61 12.83 -38.98
CA ASN A 468 -4.87 11.63 -38.20
C ASN A 468 -4.67 11.87 -36.70
N GLU A 469 -3.63 12.60 -36.30
CA GLU A 469 -3.41 12.95 -34.90
C GLU A 469 -4.48 13.90 -34.38
N ALA A 470 -4.94 14.85 -35.19
CA ALA A 470 -6.08 15.71 -34.88
C ALA A 470 -7.36 14.89 -34.64
N ALA A 471 -7.68 13.95 -35.53
CA ALA A 471 -8.83 13.06 -35.36
C ALA A 471 -8.73 12.24 -34.07
N ARG A 472 -7.55 11.67 -33.77
CA ARG A 472 -7.29 10.96 -32.51
C ARG A 472 -7.50 11.88 -31.30
N ALA A 473 -6.96 13.09 -31.34
CA ALA A 473 -7.08 14.06 -30.26
C ALA A 473 -8.53 14.50 -30.01
N LEU A 474 -9.31 14.76 -31.07
CA LEU A 474 -10.75 15.02 -30.97
C LEU A 474 -11.48 13.85 -30.30
N GLY A 475 -11.06 12.62 -30.62
CA GLY A 475 -11.51 11.41 -29.93
C GLY A 475 -11.38 11.49 -28.41
N GLU A 476 -10.29 12.08 -27.90
CA GLU A 476 -9.95 12.17 -26.47
C GLU A 476 -10.55 13.39 -25.75
N VAL A 477 -10.76 14.51 -26.45
CA VAL A 477 -11.11 15.79 -25.80
C VAL A 477 -12.47 16.35 -26.16
N SER A 478 -13.07 15.90 -27.27
CA SER A 478 -14.32 16.47 -27.78
C SER A 478 -15.56 15.69 -27.35
N THR A 479 -16.73 16.20 -27.75
CA THR A 479 -18.06 15.72 -27.38
C THR A 479 -18.79 15.10 -28.59
N PRO A 480 -19.96 14.47 -28.41
CA PRO A 480 -20.75 13.92 -29.52
C PRO A 480 -21.10 14.95 -30.62
N ALA A 481 -21.09 16.25 -30.29
CA ALA A 481 -21.31 17.33 -31.25
C ALA A 481 -20.25 17.39 -32.38
N THR A 482 -19.08 16.79 -32.18
CA THR A 482 -17.98 16.76 -33.17
C THR A 482 -18.09 15.58 -34.15
N VAL A 483 -18.97 14.61 -33.88
CA VAL A 483 -19.13 13.43 -34.74
C VAL A 483 -19.48 13.78 -36.19
N PRO A 484 -20.42 14.70 -36.50
CA PRO A 484 -20.68 15.11 -37.89
C PRO A 484 -19.42 15.60 -38.61
N THR A 485 -18.55 16.32 -37.92
CA THR A 485 -17.29 16.84 -38.47
C THR A 485 -16.31 15.72 -38.79
N LEU A 486 -16.16 14.73 -37.91
CA LEU A 486 -15.31 13.56 -38.16
C LEU A 486 -15.83 12.71 -39.32
N LEU A 487 -17.15 12.54 -39.43
CA LEU A 487 -17.79 11.87 -40.56
C LEU A 487 -17.52 12.61 -41.88
N ALA A 488 -17.68 13.94 -41.90
CA ALA A 488 -17.39 14.76 -43.07
C ALA A 488 -15.90 14.71 -43.47
N TRP A 489 -14.99 14.63 -42.51
CA TRP A 489 -13.56 14.44 -42.77
C TRP A 489 -13.26 13.10 -43.43
N MET A 490 -13.85 12.00 -42.93
CA MET A 490 -13.73 10.68 -43.56
C MET A 490 -14.33 10.65 -44.97
N GLN A 491 -15.48 11.31 -45.19
CA GLN A 491 -16.09 11.44 -46.53
C GLN A 491 -15.16 12.13 -47.54
N LYS A 492 -14.34 13.07 -47.08
CA LYS A 492 -13.36 13.80 -47.91
C LYS A 492 -12.03 13.06 -48.10
N GLY A 493 -11.92 11.81 -47.68
CA GLY A 493 -10.72 10.97 -47.84
C GLY A 493 -9.87 10.82 -46.57
N GLY A 494 -10.35 11.29 -45.42
CA GLY A 494 -9.72 11.00 -44.13
C GLY A 494 -9.72 9.50 -43.79
N SER A 495 -8.84 9.08 -42.89
CA SER A 495 -8.72 7.67 -42.49
C SER A 495 -9.97 7.18 -41.77
N ASN A 496 -10.68 6.23 -42.38
CA ASN A 496 -11.86 5.58 -41.78
C ASN A 496 -11.51 4.88 -40.45
N SER A 497 -10.33 4.26 -40.35
CA SER A 497 -9.92 3.58 -39.12
C SER A 497 -9.66 4.56 -37.98
N THR A 498 -9.01 5.68 -38.26
CA THR A 498 -8.75 6.72 -37.26
C THR A 498 -10.05 7.39 -36.82
N GLY A 499 -10.90 7.76 -37.78
CA GLY A 499 -12.19 8.39 -37.50
C GLY A 499 -13.14 7.47 -36.73
N GLU A 500 -13.19 6.17 -37.06
CA GLU A 500 -13.93 5.18 -36.29
C GLU A 500 -13.47 5.16 -34.81
N LYS A 501 -12.17 5.03 -34.58
CA LYS A 501 -11.61 5.01 -33.21
C LYS A 501 -11.93 6.30 -32.45
N ALA A 502 -11.83 7.44 -33.12
CA ALA A 502 -12.14 8.73 -32.52
C ALA A 502 -13.62 8.84 -32.12
N ILE A 503 -14.54 8.50 -33.03
CA ILE A 503 -15.99 8.53 -32.75
C ILE A 503 -16.34 7.53 -31.63
N MET A 504 -15.76 6.34 -31.65
CA MET A 504 -15.97 5.34 -30.60
C MET A 504 -15.44 5.82 -29.24
N ALA A 505 -14.30 6.50 -29.19
CA ALA A 505 -13.77 7.10 -27.97
C ALA A 505 -14.71 8.18 -27.42
N ILE A 506 -15.24 9.05 -28.29
CA ILE A 506 -16.24 10.06 -27.93
C ILE A 506 -17.48 9.38 -27.34
N TYR A 507 -18.06 8.41 -28.05
CA TYR A 507 -19.29 7.74 -27.58
C TYR A 507 -19.09 7.00 -26.26
N ARG A 508 -17.96 6.33 -26.05
CA ARG A 508 -17.67 5.60 -24.80
C ARG A 508 -17.54 6.49 -23.58
N ARG A 509 -17.05 7.72 -23.74
CA ARG A 509 -16.94 8.69 -22.63
C ARG A 509 -18.18 9.53 -22.40
N SER A 510 -19.15 9.49 -23.33
CA SER A 510 -20.31 10.37 -23.29
C SER A 510 -21.50 9.73 -22.58
N ASP A 511 -22.34 10.56 -21.97
CA ASP A 511 -23.59 10.10 -21.38
C ASP A 511 -24.52 9.56 -22.47
N LYS A 512 -25.16 8.41 -22.22
CA LYS A 512 -26.08 7.77 -23.18
C LYS A 512 -27.18 8.72 -23.69
N ALA A 513 -27.65 9.64 -22.85
CA ALA A 513 -28.68 10.62 -23.20
C ALA A 513 -28.22 11.65 -24.24
N THR A 514 -26.91 11.82 -24.43
CA THR A 514 -26.32 12.77 -25.40
C THR A 514 -25.94 12.10 -26.72
N LEU A 515 -26.03 10.76 -26.79
CA LEU A 515 -25.72 10.01 -27.99
C LEU A 515 -26.84 10.17 -29.02
N SER A 516 -26.47 10.36 -30.28
CA SER A 516 -27.40 10.44 -31.40
C SER A 516 -26.83 9.66 -32.57
N ASP A 517 -27.69 8.87 -33.21
CA ASP A 517 -27.42 8.16 -34.46
C ASP A 517 -27.77 8.99 -35.70
N ALA A 518 -28.49 10.11 -35.55
CA ALA A 518 -28.91 10.96 -36.66
C ALA A 518 -27.76 11.39 -37.59
N PRO A 519 -26.57 11.77 -37.10
CA PRO A 519 -25.44 12.08 -38.00
C PRO A 519 -24.97 10.87 -38.82
N LEU A 520 -25.00 9.68 -38.24
CA LEU A 520 -24.60 8.44 -38.93
C LEU A 520 -25.64 8.06 -39.99
N LEU A 521 -26.93 8.19 -39.66
CA LEU A 521 -28.03 7.95 -40.60
C LEU A 521 -27.97 8.93 -41.77
N GLN A 522 -27.78 10.23 -41.50
CA GLN A 522 -27.66 11.26 -42.53
C GLN A 522 -26.48 10.99 -43.48
N VAL A 523 -25.33 10.54 -42.95
CA VAL A 523 -24.19 10.20 -43.80
C VAL A 523 -24.51 9.03 -44.73
N LEU A 524 -25.26 8.02 -44.29
CA LEU A 524 -25.68 6.90 -45.13
C LEU A 524 -26.65 7.27 -46.25
N GLU A 525 -27.33 8.43 -46.17
CA GLU A 525 -28.19 8.94 -47.24
C GLU A 525 -27.40 9.50 -48.42
N THR A 526 -26.09 9.68 -48.28
CA THR A 526 -25.21 10.16 -49.37
C THR A 526 -25.11 9.09 -50.47
N PRO A 527 -25.62 9.33 -51.70
CA PRO A 527 -25.71 8.29 -52.73
C PRO A 527 -24.35 7.73 -53.19
N THR A 528 -23.31 8.54 -53.10
CA THR A 528 -21.94 8.23 -53.54
C THR A 528 -21.01 7.83 -52.40
N LEU A 529 -21.55 7.47 -51.23
CA LEU A 529 -20.74 7.13 -50.05
C LEU A 529 -19.86 5.89 -50.31
N ALA A 530 -18.55 6.04 -50.12
CA ALA A 530 -17.59 4.96 -50.35
C ALA A 530 -17.90 3.71 -49.49
N PRO A 531 -17.79 2.48 -50.03
CA PRO A 531 -18.13 1.24 -49.30
C PRO A 531 -17.41 1.09 -47.96
N ALA A 532 -16.14 1.51 -47.87
CA ALA A 532 -15.37 1.46 -46.64
C ALA A 532 -15.98 2.33 -45.54
N LEU A 533 -16.40 3.56 -45.87
CA LEU A 533 -17.04 4.45 -44.91
C LEU A 533 -18.46 3.98 -44.56
N ARG A 534 -19.21 3.44 -45.53
CA ARG A 534 -20.51 2.77 -45.24
C ARG A 534 -20.32 1.69 -44.17
N THR A 535 -19.30 0.86 -44.35
CA THR A 535 -18.98 -0.25 -43.43
C THR A 535 -18.68 0.28 -42.02
N THR A 536 -17.82 1.30 -41.91
CA THR A 536 -17.52 1.98 -40.64
C THR A 536 -18.78 2.57 -40.00
N THR A 537 -19.63 3.24 -40.76
CA THR A 537 -20.87 3.85 -40.24
C THR A 537 -21.84 2.81 -39.70
N TYR A 538 -22.02 1.66 -40.37
CA TYR A 538 -22.86 0.56 -39.86
C TYR A 538 -22.30 -0.07 -38.58
N LYS A 539 -20.97 -0.14 -38.44
CA LYS A 539 -20.33 -0.59 -37.20
C LYS A 539 -20.60 0.38 -36.04
N LEU A 540 -20.54 1.69 -36.29
CA LEU A 540 -20.85 2.72 -35.30
C LEU A 540 -22.35 2.69 -34.90
N LEU A 541 -23.25 2.48 -35.86
CA LEU A 541 -24.68 2.29 -35.59
C LEU A 541 -24.94 1.06 -34.71
N GLY A 542 -24.25 -0.06 -35.00
CA GLY A 542 -24.29 -1.26 -34.17
C GLY A 542 -23.86 -1.01 -32.73
N PHE A 543 -22.85 -0.17 -32.52
CA PHE A 543 -22.43 0.24 -31.17
C PHE A 543 -23.50 1.06 -30.44
N LEU A 544 -24.13 2.04 -31.12
CA LEU A 544 -25.14 2.91 -30.52
C LEU A 544 -26.43 2.20 -30.14
N ASN A 545 -26.77 1.10 -30.83
CA ASN A 545 -27.88 0.20 -30.53
C ASN A 545 -29.28 0.84 -30.38
N THR A 546 -29.53 1.97 -31.04
CA THR A 546 -30.85 2.63 -31.02
C THR A 546 -31.88 1.86 -31.88
N PRO A 547 -33.19 2.01 -31.63
CA PRO A 547 -34.23 1.39 -32.47
C PRO A 547 -34.17 1.83 -33.94
N THR A 548 -33.82 3.09 -34.18
CA THR A 548 -33.61 3.65 -35.53
C THR A 548 -32.37 3.08 -36.22
N ALA A 549 -31.27 2.90 -35.48
CA ALA A 549 -30.09 2.20 -35.97
C ALA A 549 -30.40 0.74 -36.32
N PHE A 550 -31.21 0.05 -35.51
CA PHE A 550 -31.59 -1.35 -35.74
C PHE A 550 -32.22 -1.53 -37.12
N GLY A 551 -33.30 -0.79 -37.42
CA GLY A 551 -33.99 -0.92 -38.71
C GLY A 551 -33.08 -0.60 -39.90
N ARG A 552 -32.13 0.34 -39.74
CA ARG A 552 -31.18 0.68 -40.79
C ARG A 552 -30.10 -0.39 -41.00
N VAL A 553 -29.59 -0.98 -39.91
CA VAL A 553 -28.64 -2.10 -39.95
C VAL A 553 -29.31 -3.35 -40.52
N GLU A 554 -30.56 -3.63 -40.12
CA GLU A 554 -31.36 -4.74 -40.65
C GLU A 554 -31.53 -4.65 -42.17
N ALA A 555 -31.96 -3.49 -42.68
CA ALA A 555 -32.10 -3.27 -44.12
C ALA A 555 -30.78 -3.48 -44.89
N ALA A 556 -29.64 -3.13 -44.27
CA ALA A 556 -28.32 -3.24 -44.88
C ALA A 556 -27.82 -4.70 -45.04
N THR A 557 -28.47 -5.66 -44.40
CA THR A 557 -28.17 -7.09 -44.62
C THR A 557 -28.50 -7.56 -46.05
N HIS A 558 -29.33 -6.79 -46.76
CA HIS A 558 -29.70 -7.02 -48.16
C HIS A 558 -29.01 -6.04 -49.13
N ASP A 559 -27.94 -5.37 -48.68
CA ASP A 559 -27.23 -4.39 -49.52
C ASP A 559 -26.59 -5.04 -50.75
N THR A 560 -26.40 -4.30 -51.85
CA THR A 560 -25.71 -4.84 -53.03
C THR A 560 -24.20 -5.02 -52.82
N ASN A 561 -23.60 -4.30 -51.85
CA ASN A 561 -22.19 -4.41 -51.52
C ASN A 561 -21.96 -5.46 -50.43
N GLU A 562 -21.14 -6.47 -50.73
CA GLU A 562 -20.85 -7.58 -49.83
C GLU A 562 -20.24 -7.15 -48.49
N ALA A 563 -19.29 -6.22 -48.50
CA ALA A 563 -18.65 -5.77 -47.25
C ALA A 563 -19.66 -5.07 -46.31
N VAL A 564 -20.66 -4.40 -46.89
CA VAL A 564 -21.76 -3.78 -46.15
C VAL A 564 -22.73 -4.84 -45.59
N GLN A 565 -23.08 -5.87 -46.38
CA GLN A 565 -23.86 -6.98 -45.86
C GLN A 565 -23.17 -7.65 -44.68
N ASP A 566 -21.88 -7.97 -44.82
CA ASP A 566 -21.11 -8.68 -43.81
C ASP A 566 -21.04 -7.92 -42.48
N ILE A 567 -20.80 -6.61 -42.52
CA ILE A 567 -20.77 -5.80 -41.28
C ILE A 567 -22.17 -5.64 -40.69
N ALA A 568 -23.22 -5.53 -41.52
CA ALA A 568 -24.59 -5.42 -41.04
C ALA A 568 -25.02 -6.69 -40.30
N ILE A 569 -24.72 -7.86 -40.87
CA ILE A 569 -25.01 -9.16 -40.25
C ILE A 569 -24.21 -9.33 -38.95
N ARG A 570 -22.92 -8.96 -38.93
CA ARG A 570 -22.13 -8.96 -37.69
C ARG A 570 -22.72 -8.04 -36.62
N SER A 571 -23.08 -6.82 -36.99
CA SER A 571 -23.72 -5.86 -36.08
C SER A 571 -25.04 -6.41 -35.51
N LEU A 572 -25.87 -7.10 -36.31
CA LEU A 572 -27.08 -7.76 -35.82
C LEU A 572 -26.78 -8.94 -34.90
N ALA A 573 -25.78 -9.77 -35.23
CA ALA A 573 -25.37 -10.92 -34.41
C ALA A 573 -24.83 -10.48 -33.03
N ASP A 574 -24.19 -9.33 -32.98
CA ASP A 574 -23.66 -8.72 -31.75
C ASP A 574 -24.68 -7.79 -31.04
N TRP A 575 -25.86 -7.56 -31.64
CA TRP A 575 -26.86 -6.62 -31.14
C TRP A 575 -27.26 -6.90 -29.69
N PRO A 576 -27.48 -5.88 -28.85
CA PRO A 576 -27.99 -6.11 -27.50
C PRO A 576 -29.50 -6.42 -27.53
N GLY A 577 -29.87 -7.60 -27.04
CA GLY A 577 -31.26 -8.05 -26.97
C GLY A 577 -31.64 -9.05 -28.05
N ASP A 578 -32.85 -9.61 -27.94
CA ASP A 578 -33.32 -10.71 -28.79
C ASP A 578 -34.17 -10.27 -29.99
N ASN A 579 -34.34 -8.96 -30.17
CA ASN A 579 -35.07 -8.37 -31.30
C ASN A 579 -34.39 -8.62 -32.66
N ALA A 580 -33.09 -8.92 -32.69
CA ALA A 580 -32.37 -9.27 -33.91
C ALA A 580 -32.62 -10.73 -34.36
N ILE A 581 -33.12 -11.61 -33.50
CA ILE A 581 -33.28 -13.04 -33.79
C ILE A 581 -34.13 -13.30 -35.04
N PRO A 582 -35.31 -12.67 -35.25
CA PRO A 582 -36.12 -12.92 -36.44
C PRO A 582 -35.38 -12.64 -37.75
N ALA A 583 -34.66 -11.52 -37.83
CA ALA A 583 -33.86 -11.15 -38.99
C ALA A 583 -32.72 -12.16 -39.24
N LEU A 584 -32.02 -12.57 -38.18
CA LEU A 584 -30.95 -13.57 -38.27
C LEU A 584 -31.49 -14.94 -38.67
N LEU A 585 -32.70 -15.33 -38.26
CA LEU A 585 -33.33 -16.59 -38.68
C LEU A 585 -33.62 -16.60 -40.18
N VAL A 586 -34.10 -15.48 -40.74
CA VAL A 586 -34.26 -15.34 -42.19
C VAL A 586 -32.90 -15.50 -42.88
N LEU A 587 -31.89 -14.76 -42.42
CA LEU A 587 -30.53 -14.81 -43.00
C LEU A 587 -29.89 -16.19 -42.90
N SER A 588 -30.13 -16.95 -41.83
CA SER A 588 -29.59 -18.30 -41.70
C SER A 588 -30.05 -19.24 -42.83
N LYS A 589 -31.25 -19.01 -43.38
CA LYS A 589 -31.87 -19.83 -44.44
C LYS A 589 -31.58 -19.32 -45.85
N SER A 590 -31.52 -18.00 -46.02
CA SER A 590 -31.51 -17.37 -47.34
C SER A 590 -30.25 -16.58 -47.66
N ALA A 591 -29.25 -16.55 -46.77
CA ALA A 591 -28.01 -15.81 -47.05
C ALA A 591 -27.31 -16.37 -48.30
N PRO A 592 -26.86 -15.50 -49.22
CA PRO A 592 -26.24 -15.92 -50.47
C PRO A 592 -24.87 -16.61 -50.27
N LYS A 593 -24.20 -16.38 -49.13
CA LYS A 593 -22.88 -16.95 -48.83
C LYS A 593 -22.87 -17.76 -47.53
N PRO A 594 -22.12 -18.88 -47.48
CA PRO A 594 -22.00 -19.70 -46.27
C PRO A 594 -21.52 -18.91 -45.04
N ASN A 595 -20.54 -18.01 -45.19
CA ASN A 595 -20.00 -17.22 -44.07
C ASN A 595 -21.06 -16.33 -43.41
N GLN A 596 -22.01 -15.82 -44.18
CA GLN A 596 -23.09 -14.97 -43.67
C GLN A 596 -24.12 -15.79 -42.90
N SER A 597 -24.49 -16.97 -43.40
CA SER A 597 -25.34 -17.92 -42.66
C SER A 597 -24.66 -18.34 -41.34
N ILE A 598 -23.35 -18.64 -41.36
CA ILE A 598 -22.57 -18.96 -40.15
C ILE A 598 -22.62 -17.81 -39.13
N LEU A 599 -22.44 -16.56 -39.57
CA LEU A 599 -22.53 -15.40 -38.68
C LEU A 599 -23.93 -15.25 -38.08
N ALA A 600 -24.97 -15.46 -38.90
CA ALA A 600 -26.35 -15.40 -38.43
C ALA A 600 -26.66 -16.48 -37.40
N LEU A 601 -26.27 -17.74 -37.64
CA LEU A 601 -26.43 -18.86 -36.71
C LEU A 601 -25.68 -18.63 -35.40
N ARG A 602 -24.47 -18.05 -35.45
CA ARG A 602 -23.73 -17.65 -34.24
C ARG A 602 -24.44 -16.56 -33.46
N GLY A 603 -24.98 -15.56 -34.15
CA GLY A 603 -25.81 -14.52 -33.54
C GLY A 603 -27.04 -15.12 -32.86
N ILE A 604 -27.80 -15.97 -33.56
CA ILE A 604 -28.98 -16.65 -33.00
C ILE A 604 -28.61 -17.43 -31.73
N ALA A 605 -27.55 -18.26 -31.77
CA ALA A 605 -27.09 -19.03 -30.62
C ALA A 605 -26.82 -18.12 -29.39
N ARG A 606 -26.05 -17.05 -29.59
CA ARG A 606 -25.70 -16.08 -28.54
C ARG A 606 -26.94 -15.37 -27.98
N LEU A 607 -27.75 -14.77 -28.85
CA LEU A 607 -28.91 -13.97 -28.45
C LEU A 607 -29.99 -14.83 -27.79
N THR A 608 -30.19 -16.07 -28.25
CA THR A 608 -31.16 -17.00 -27.62
C THR A 608 -30.73 -17.40 -26.22
N SER A 609 -29.44 -17.69 -26.00
CA SER A 609 -28.91 -17.98 -24.66
C SER A 609 -29.10 -16.80 -23.70
N GLN A 610 -28.94 -15.56 -24.18
CA GLN A 610 -29.07 -14.34 -23.37
C GLN A 610 -30.51 -13.82 -23.23
N SER A 611 -31.43 -14.28 -24.07
CA SER A 611 -32.82 -13.82 -24.10
C SER A 611 -33.56 -14.12 -22.79
N GLY A 612 -34.50 -13.26 -22.40
CA GLY A 612 -35.47 -13.50 -21.32
C GLY A 612 -36.70 -14.31 -21.73
N LYS A 613 -36.76 -14.81 -22.98
CA LYS A 613 -37.92 -15.52 -23.52
C LYS A 613 -38.23 -16.83 -22.78
N PRO A 614 -39.52 -17.23 -22.74
CA PRO A 614 -39.94 -18.55 -22.29
C PRO A 614 -39.18 -19.70 -22.98
N ALA A 615 -38.99 -20.81 -22.26
CA ALA A 615 -38.18 -21.93 -22.75
C ALA A 615 -38.73 -22.57 -24.05
N ASN A 616 -40.05 -22.58 -24.23
CA ASN A 616 -40.70 -23.03 -25.47
C ASN A 616 -40.36 -22.11 -26.66
N GLU A 617 -40.42 -20.79 -26.50
CA GLU A 617 -40.01 -19.85 -27.56
C GLU A 617 -38.54 -20.00 -27.91
N LYS A 618 -37.66 -20.14 -26.90
CA LYS A 618 -36.23 -20.40 -27.14
C LYS A 618 -36.01 -21.70 -27.90
N LEU A 619 -36.78 -22.74 -27.57
CA LEU A 619 -36.69 -24.04 -28.23
C LEU A 619 -37.09 -23.94 -29.71
N ASP A 620 -38.16 -23.20 -30.02
CA ASP A 620 -38.61 -23.00 -31.39
C ASP A 620 -37.60 -22.20 -32.23
N ILE A 621 -36.95 -21.20 -31.62
CA ILE A 621 -35.84 -20.47 -32.24
C ILE A 621 -34.69 -21.41 -32.58
N VAL A 622 -34.23 -22.23 -31.61
CA VAL A 622 -33.11 -23.15 -31.81
C VAL A 622 -33.45 -24.21 -32.86
N ARG A 623 -34.65 -24.79 -32.84
CA ARG A 623 -35.11 -25.74 -33.87
C ARG A 623 -35.05 -25.14 -35.26
N THR A 624 -35.61 -23.93 -35.41
CA THR A 624 -35.61 -23.21 -36.68
C THR A 624 -34.19 -22.95 -37.19
N ALA A 625 -33.26 -22.62 -36.29
CA ALA A 625 -31.85 -22.45 -36.63
C ALA A 625 -31.15 -23.78 -36.96
N MET A 626 -31.49 -24.89 -36.27
CA MET A 626 -30.94 -26.21 -36.55
C MET A 626 -31.35 -26.73 -37.93
N ASP A 627 -32.59 -26.44 -38.35
CA ASP A 627 -33.08 -26.78 -39.69
C ASP A 627 -32.35 -26.00 -40.79
N ALA A 628 -31.89 -24.78 -40.49
CA ALA A 628 -31.12 -23.95 -41.41
C ALA A 628 -29.62 -24.33 -41.44
N ALA A 629 -29.10 -24.92 -40.36
CA ALA A 629 -27.70 -25.31 -40.24
C ALA A 629 -27.36 -26.48 -41.19
N THR A 630 -26.37 -26.28 -42.05
CA THR A 630 -25.95 -27.30 -43.01
C THR A 630 -24.70 -28.04 -42.55
N ARG A 631 -23.85 -27.38 -41.77
CA ARG A 631 -22.58 -27.93 -41.29
C ARG A 631 -22.69 -28.52 -39.89
N ASP A 632 -21.84 -29.49 -39.59
CA ASP A 632 -21.80 -30.10 -38.27
C ASP A 632 -21.32 -29.10 -37.20
N GLU A 633 -20.38 -28.19 -37.50
CA GLU A 633 -19.94 -27.19 -36.50
C GLU A 633 -21.06 -26.21 -36.10
N GLU A 634 -21.95 -25.88 -37.04
CA GLU A 634 -23.13 -25.03 -36.80
C GLU A 634 -24.14 -25.77 -35.92
N LYS A 635 -24.43 -27.04 -36.25
CA LYS A 635 -25.32 -27.89 -35.45
C LYS A 635 -24.77 -28.13 -34.05
N GLN A 636 -23.46 -28.30 -33.91
CA GLN A 636 -22.79 -28.46 -32.63
C GLN A 636 -22.93 -27.20 -31.76
N LEU A 637 -22.75 -26.00 -32.35
CA LEU A 637 -22.99 -24.74 -31.64
C LEU A 637 -24.43 -24.65 -31.12
N LEU A 638 -25.42 -24.98 -31.97
CA LEU A 638 -26.83 -24.92 -31.62
C LEU A 638 -27.24 -26.00 -30.61
N LEU A 639 -26.64 -27.19 -30.63
CA LEU A 639 -26.76 -28.19 -29.56
C LEU A 639 -26.25 -27.62 -28.23
N GLY A 640 -25.18 -26.83 -28.28
CA GLY A 640 -24.67 -26.06 -27.14
C GLY A 640 -25.73 -25.13 -26.55
N THR A 641 -26.39 -24.31 -27.39
CA THR A 641 -27.50 -23.44 -26.97
C THR A 641 -28.73 -24.22 -26.50
N LEU A 642 -29.08 -25.32 -27.17
CA LEU A 642 -30.21 -26.19 -26.82
C LEU A 642 -30.09 -26.72 -25.39
N GLY A 643 -28.87 -27.02 -24.95
CA GLY A 643 -28.64 -27.54 -23.61
C GLY A 643 -28.88 -26.56 -22.47
N ASP A 644 -29.04 -25.27 -22.76
CA ASP A 644 -29.45 -24.27 -21.78
C ASP A 644 -30.99 -24.18 -21.62
N ILE A 645 -31.74 -24.92 -22.44
CA ILE A 645 -33.20 -24.91 -22.49
C ILE A 645 -33.75 -26.08 -21.66
N LYS A 646 -34.31 -25.76 -20.50
CA LYS A 646 -34.75 -26.73 -19.47
C LYS A 646 -36.15 -27.28 -19.76
N THR A 647 -36.29 -28.09 -20.81
CA THR A 647 -37.55 -28.76 -21.15
C THR A 647 -37.32 -30.19 -21.64
N LEU A 648 -38.32 -31.06 -21.43
CA LEU A 648 -38.30 -32.44 -21.96
C LEU A 648 -38.25 -32.44 -23.49
N GLU A 649 -38.92 -31.48 -24.11
CA GLU A 649 -38.92 -31.28 -25.56
C GLU A 649 -37.54 -30.91 -26.09
N ALA A 650 -36.69 -30.21 -25.31
CA ALA A 650 -35.31 -29.93 -25.70
C ALA A 650 -34.47 -31.22 -25.73
N ILE A 651 -34.66 -32.15 -24.78
CA ILE A 651 -34.03 -33.48 -24.80
C ILE A 651 -34.43 -34.25 -26.07
N ARG A 652 -35.74 -34.27 -26.39
CA ARG A 652 -36.25 -34.93 -27.61
C ARG A 652 -35.72 -34.27 -28.89
N THR A 653 -35.46 -32.97 -28.87
CA THR A 653 -34.90 -32.24 -30.02
C THR A 653 -33.44 -32.63 -30.28
N ALA A 654 -32.68 -32.98 -29.24
CA ALA A 654 -31.30 -33.45 -29.38
C ALA A 654 -31.19 -34.91 -29.84
N GLU A 655 -32.23 -35.73 -29.66
CA GLU A 655 -32.22 -37.17 -29.92
C GLU A 655 -31.76 -37.57 -31.34
N PRO A 656 -32.23 -36.95 -32.44
CA PRO A 656 -31.84 -37.36 -33.79
C PRO A 656 -30.33 -37.23 -34.04
N PHE A 657 -29.66 -36.31 -33.34
CA PHE A 657 -28.22 -36.05 -33.51
C PHE A 657 -27.32 -37.08 -32.83
N LEU A 658 -27.89 -37.96 -31.98
CA LEU A 658 -27.16 -39.09 -31.37
C LEU A 658 -26.75 -40.16 -32.39
N ALA A 659 -27.42 -40.22 -33.54
CA ALA A 659 -27.10 -41.14 -34.63
C ALA A 659 -26.07 -40.59 -35.63
N ASN A 660 -25.71 -39.31 -35.55
CA ASN A 660 -24.71 -38.69 -36.43
C ASN A 660 -23.31 -38.82 -35.81
N ASP A 661 -22.37 -39.44 -36.53
CA ASP A 661 -21.03 -39.73 -36.02
C ASP A 661 -20.24 -38.49 -35.58
N ASN A 662 -20.45 -37.34 -36.22
CA ASN A 662 -19.77 -36.08 -35.91
C ASN A 662 -20.45 -35.32 -34.76
N LEU A 663 -21.73 -35.57 -34.49
CA LEU A 663 -22.53 -34.81 -33.51
C LEU A 663 -22.91 -35.59 -32.26
N LYS A 664 -22.80 -36.93 -32.29
CA LYS A 664 -23.27 -37.82 -31.21
C LYS A 664 -22.69 -37.50 -29.84
N GLY A 665 -21.42 -37.07 -29.79
CA GLY A 665 -20.77 -36.64 -28.55
C GLY A 665 -21.42 -35.38 -27.96
N ALA A 666 -21.53 -34.32 -28.77
CA ALA A 666 -22.16 -33.07 -28.37
C ALA A 666 -23.65 -33.24 -28.03
N ALA A 667 -24.37 -34.05 -28.80
CA ALA A 667 -25.78 -34.36 -28.55
C ALA A 667 -25.96 -35.11 -27.21
N ALA A 668 -25.09 -36.07 -26.89
CA ALA A 668 -25.13 -36.78 -25.62
C ALA A 668 -24.84 -35.86 -24.43
N GLU A 669 -23.89 -34.93 -24.56
CA GLU A 669 -23.61 -33.91 -23.54
C GLU A 669 -24.78 -32.95 -23.35
N THR A 670 -25.42 -32.52 -24.43
CA THR A 670 -26.63 -31.67 -24.38
C THR A 670 -27.78 -32.39 -23.68
N VAL A 671 -28.07 -33.65 -24.04
CA VAL A 671 -29.08 -34.48 -23.38
C VAL A 671 -28.80 -34.61 -21.88
N LEU A 672 -27.54 -34.89 -21.50
CA LEU A 672 -27.13 -35.01 -20.10
C LEU A 672 -27.30 -33.70 -19.34
N ARG A 673 -26.88 -32.56 -19.91
CA ARG A 673 -26.99 -31.24 -19.28
C ARG A 673 -28.45 -30.88 -18.99
N ILE A 674 -29.34 -31.03 -19.98
CA ILE A 674 -30.77 -30.75 -19.79
C ILE A 674 -31.37 -31.70 -18.74
N GLY A 675 -31.02 -32.99 -18.79
CA GLY A 675 -31.48 -33.98 -17.81
C GLY A 675 -31.09 -33.63 -16.37
N ARG A 676 -29.86 -33.13 -16.15
CA ARG A 676 -29.41 -32.64 -14.84
C ARG A 676 -30.20 -31.43 -14.37
N ASP A 677 -30.50 -30.50 -15.27
CA ASP A 677 -31.25 -29.29 -14.96
C ASP A 677 -32.73 -29.56 -14.69
N LEU A 678 -33.26 -30.69 -15.17
CA LEU A 678 -34.63 -31.15 -14.94
C LEU A 678 -34.75 -32.19 -13.81
N ARG A 679 -33.73 -32.35 -12.97
CA ARG A 679 -33.66 -33.40 -11.93
C ARG A 679 -34.85 -33.48 -10.97
N ASP A 680 -35.60 -32.38 -10.83
CA ASP A 680 -36.74 -32.26 -9.92
C ASP A 680 -38.09 -32.55 -10.62
N GLN A 681 -38.07 -32.90 -11.91
CA GLN A 681 -39.25 -33.24 -12.71
C GLN A 681 -39.32 -34.76 -12.99
N PRO A 682 -40.52 -35.32 -13.23
CA PRO A 682 -40.64 -36.71 -13.67
C PRO A 682 -40.03 -36.91 -15.06
N LEU A 683 -38.86 -37.55 -15.13
CA LEU A 683 -38.08 -37.77 -16.37
C LEU A 683 -38.35 -39.11 -17.05
N LYS A 684 -39.42 -39.83 -16.65
CA LYS A 684 -39.74 -41.18 -17.19
C LYS A 684 -39.78 -41.21 -18.71
N ASP A 685 -40.35 -40.15 -19.31
CA ASP A 685 -40.49 -40.02 -20.75
C ASP A 685 -39.19 -39.66 -21.49
N ALA A 686 -38.13 -39.28 -20.76
CA ALA A 686 -36.80 -38.98 -21.30
C ALA A 686 -35.84 -40.18 -21.23
N ARG A 687 -36.19 -41.23 -20.45
CA ARG A 687 -35.34 -42.41 -20.25
C ARG A 687 -34.82 -43.05 -21.55
N PRO A 688 -35.65 -43.28 -22.60
CA PRO A 688 -35.16 -43.88 -23.84
C PRO A 688 -34.09 -43.01 -24.52
N VAL A 689 -34.17 -41.69 -24.39
CA VAL A 689 -33.19 -40.76 -24.97
C VAL A 689 -31.87 -40.80 -24.18
N PHE A 690 -31.93 -40.94 -22.84
CA PHE A 690 -30.72 -41.13 -22.03
C PHE A 690 -30.00 -42.45 -22.35
N GLU A 691 -30.75 -43.54 -22.57
CA GLU A 691 -30.18 -44.84 -22.98
C GLU A 691 -29.50 -44.75 -24.36
N LYS A 692 -30.13 -44.06 -25.32
CA LYS A 692 -29.50 -43.76 -26.62
C LYS A 692 -28.25 -42.89 -26.48
N ALA A 693 -28.30 -41.84 -25.65
CA ALA A 693 -27.15 -40.97 -25.40
C ALA A 693 -25.98 -41.72 -24.77
N LEU A 694 -26.25 -42.67 -23.86
CA LEU A 694 -25.25 -43.52 -23.23
C LEU A 694 -24.56 -44.43 -24.25
N ALA A 695 -25.32 -45.00 -25.19
CA ALA A 695 -24.78 -45.83 -26.26
C ALA A 695 -23.96 -45.02 -27.29
N ALA A 696 -24.32 -43.76 -27.48
CA ALA A 696 -23.72 -42.88 -28.49
C ALA A 696 -22.40 -42.21 -28.05
N THR A 697 -22.22 -41.98 -26.75
CA THR A 697 -21.02 -41.28 -26.21
C THR A 697 -19.88 -42.22 -25.84
N GLN A 698 -18.66 -41.81 -26.14
CA GLN A 698 -17.42 -42.50 -25.73
C GLN A 698 -16.74 -41.82 -24.52
N ASN A 699 -17.27 -40.69 -24.03
CA ASN A 699 -16.72 -39.98 -22.88
C ASN A 699 -17.15 -40.69 -21.59
N GLU A 700 -16.18 -41.26 -20.85
CA GLU A 700 -16.43 -42.05 -19.64
C GLU A 700 -17.20 -41.28 -18.55
N ASN A 701 -16.95 -39.98 -18.40
CA ASN A 701 -17.68 -39.15 -17.44
C ASN A 701 -19.14 -38.98 -17.87
N THR A 702 -19.37 -38.66 -19.14
CA THR A 702 -20.73 -38.55 -19.71
C THR A 702 -21.47 -39.89 -19.59
N GLN A 703 -20.80 -41.02 -19.83
CA GLN A 703 -21.39 -42.35 -19.66
C GLN A 703 -21.79 -42.63 -18.20
N ARG A 704 -20.89 -42.35 -17.25
CA ARG A 704 -21.17 -42.53 -15.81
C ARG A 704 -22.40 -41.73 -15.41
N ASP A 705 -22.44 -40.46 -15.80
CA ASP A 705 -23.47 -39.54 -15.33
C ASP A 705 -24.82 -39.78 -16.04
N LEU A 706 -24.81 -40.27 -17.29
CA LEU A 706 -26.04 -40.74 -17.97
C LEU A 706 -26.62 -42.00 -17.32
N ARG A 707 -25.79 -42.94 -16.84
CA ARG A 707 -26.29 -44.11 -16.07
C ARG A 707 -27.02 -43.68 -14.80
N GLU A 708 -26.57 -42.59 -14.15
CA GLU A 708 -27.28 -42.02 -13.02
C GLU A 708 -28.62 -41.40 -13.42
N GLN A 709 -28.68 -40.67 -14.54
CA GLN A 709 -29.94 -40.12 -15.05
C GLN A 709 -30.95 -41.21 -15.42
N ILE A 710 -30.51 -42.31 -16.05
CA ILE A 710 -31.37 -43.45 -16.40
C ILE A 710 -31.99 -44.08 -15.15
N LYS A 711 -31.20 -44.25 -14.07
CA LYS A 711 -31.71 -44.77 -12.79
C LYS A 711 -32.77 -43.85 -12.17
N ARG A 712 -32.61 -42.53 -12.30
CA ARG A 712 -33.58 -41.53 -11.80
C ARG A 712 -34.84 -41.46 -12.66
N ALA A 713 -34.72 -41.71 -13.96
CA ALA A 713 -35.82 -41.74 -14.91
C ALA A 713 -36.58 -43.10 -14.92
N SER A 714 -36.26 -44.01 -13.99
CA SER A 714 -36.94 -45.29 -13.77
C SER A 714 -38.02 -45.12 -12.72
#